data_AF-A0A952AZ92-F1
#
_entry.id   AF-A0A952AZ92-F1
#
_cell.length_a   1.000
_cell.length_b   1.000
_cell.length_c   1.000
_cell.angle_alpha   90.00
_cell.angle_beta   90.00
_cell.angle_gamma   90.00
#
_symmetry.space_group_name_H-M   'P 1'
#
loop_
_entity.id
_entity.type
_entity.pdbx_description
1 polymer ?
#
loop_
_entity_poly.entity_id
_entity_poly.type
_entity_poly.pdbx_seq_one_letter_code
_entity_poly.pdbx_strand_id
1 'polypeptide(L)'
;MSKKLIFLTSFLLVMVLIGSNVVFGDVIEVRVAAGEDDSEEKVASGAIDLTSSDLEITEEGGPGDNQLVGMRFSNIAIPQGAVITSAYVQFQVDETDVPGDNRPGTKFLRGEAVDNAAAFSDAAFDISSRPATSAEASWDWPEWLTVDEEGPDQQTSDISAVIQEIVDRLGWASGNSLVLIITGSGENAAESFNGEADSAALLHVEFAQPVTITVEEGGDIAAANELAKAGDTIEIAAGTYVLASQILIKDGVTYRGAGQGLTIIDGNDLTRAFAAFGDRGLNNGNENPNDSGPKGWVLEGMTIQNCVADTNNRFSYAGSAFDLLDVFADNDADGSGGLSPEEADADSGGIRLAGPDFTEGTEDDDLHRFAAMDADGNSELSEAELNDQLLSTEDEFGDEDGDGGAITIHNESEGTIANCDFLNNHTPIAGDGDDGGAINITGRSTITINDCFFNGNYACSPTSVAESDETGDADGDGGHIKAQGNNLAGGFIEVGTTLIVNRCVFLNGNAEDDGGAIQATADGIVVRIDSCWFEGNTSWDNGNVLQFPDEDQNEATVTNCVFTNNVTNSDNSPDRMCEVRRNTKFVNCTFVGNIQEDQDLIYNNANDADGDDDGTDDELADTTQVVNCLFANNVVGNGDDVLGSRNNNFTIAATNCLFFGNTLQNGDPADNTQRPDVETGSILSDSLLDADLVPGAGSEAIDGGVDPATVGVTLTNDYNGDARPKGAANDIGAFEVE
;
A
#
# COMPACT_ATOMS: atom_id res chain seq x y z
N MET A 1 -75.65 25.36 9.00
CA MET A 1 -75.58 23.95 8.56
C MET A 1 -74.25 23.77 7.85
N SER A 2 -73.46 22.79 8.30
CA SER A 2 -72.19 22.27 7.71
C SER A 2 -71.01 23.24 7.63
N LYS A 3 -69.96 23.15 8.48
CA LYS A 3 -68.89 22.11 8.57
C LYS A 3 -68.05 22.09 7.28
N LYS A 4 -66.81 22.61 7.32
CA LYS A 4 -65.51 21.93 7.62
C LYS A 4 -64.99 21.13 6.41
N LEU A 5 -63.67 21.20 6.18
CA LEU A 5 -62.84 20.38 5.26
C LEU A 5 -63.01 20.80 3.77
N ILE A 6 -62.01 21.18 2.96
CA ILE A 6 -60.57 20.86 2.86
C ILE A 6 -59.88 22.08 2.22
N PHE A 7 -58.89 22.65 2.90
CA PHE A 7 -57.94 23.65 2.40
C PHE A 7 -56.56 23.20 2.89
N LEU A 8 -56.08 22.05 2.41
CA LEU A 8 -54.76 21.50 2.71
C LEU A 8 -54.43 20.30 1.79
N THR A 9 -54.01 20.54 0.55
CA THR A 9 -53.37 19.50 -0.30
C THR A 9 -52.34 20.07 -1.29
N SER A 10 -51.64 21.16 -0.95
CA SER A 10 -50.51 21.65 -1.76
C SER A 10 -49.30 22.09 -0.94
N PHE A 11 -49.17 21.57 0.29
CA PHE A 11 -48.00 21.82 1.14
C PHE A 11 -47.73 20.61 2.04
N LEU A 12 -47.64 19.42 1.43
CA LEU A 12 -47.03 18.22 2.02
C LEU A 12 -46.84 17.16 0.92
N LEU A 13 -45.82 17.34 0.09
CA LEU A 13 -45.15 16.26 -0.65
C LEU A 13 -43.71 16.71 -0.96
N VAL A 14 -42.97 17.02 0.10
CA VAL A 14 -41.51 16.97 0.11
C VAL A 14 -41.18 16.15 1.36
N MET A 15 -41.31 14.83 1.22
CA MET A 15 -40.73 13.86 2.14
C MET A 15 -40.76 12.50 1.43
N VAL A 16 -39.56 11.95 1.26
CA VAL A 16 -39.23 10.61 0.78
C VAL A 16 -39.46 10.36 -0.72
N LEU A 17 -38.60 10.94 -1.55
CA LEU A 17 -37.91 10.14 -2.55
C LEU A 17 -36.47 10.00 -2.05
N ILE A 18 -36.13 8.82 -1.52
CA ILE A 18 -34.76 8.33 -1.63
C ILE A 18 -34.59 8.14 -3.14
N GLY A 19 -34.01 9.15 -3.77
CA GLY A 19 -33.65 9.06 -5.17
C GLY A 19 -32.58 8.00 -5.27
N SER A 20 -32.86 6.92 -5.98
CA SER A 20 -31.81 6.26 -6.73
C SER A 20 -31.15 7.36 -7.58
N ASN A 21 -29.99 7.84 -7.12
CA ASN A 21 -29.08 8.59 -7.96
C ASN A 21 -28.62 7.61 -9.04
N VAL A 22 -29.40 7.45 -10.09
CA VAL A 22 -28.87 6.94 -11.34
C VAL A 22 -27.99 8.07 -11.85
N VAL A 23 -26.71 8.02 -11.46
CA VAL A 23 -25.66 8.79 -12.11
C VAL A 23 -25.64 8.27 -13.54
N PHE A 24 -26.15 9.05 -14.48
CA PHE A 24 -25.91 8.77 -15.89
C PHE A 24 -24.43 9.06 -16.13
N GLY A 25 -23.68 8.08 -16.63
CA GLY A 25 -22.31 8.32 -17.08
C GLY A 25 -22.30 9.39 -18.17
N ASP A 26 -21.29 10.25 -18.15
CA ASP A 26 -20.96 11.11 -19.28
C ASP A 26 -20.41 10.24 -20.41
N VAL A 27 -20.67 10.64 -21.65
CA VAL A 27 -20.17 9.95 -22.85
C VAL A 27 -19.38 10.94 -23.67
N ILE A 28 -18.19 10.54 -24.12
CA ILE A 28 -17.45 11.23 -25.18
C ILE A 28 -17.28 10.31 -26.39
N GLU A 29 -17.35 10.93 -27.56
CA GLU A 29 -17.04 10.30 -28.83
C GLU A 29 -16.03 11.19 -29.54
N VAL A 30 -14.83 10.68 -29.75
CA VAL A 30 -13.72 11.43 -30.33
C VAL A 30 -13.17 10.67 -31.52
N ARG A 31 -13.24 11.30 -32.70
CA ARG A 31 -12.69 10.73 -33.93
C ARG A 31 -11.25 11.18 -34.11
N VAL A 32 -10.44 10.34 -34.76
CA VAL A 32 -9.15 10.78 -35.32
C VAL A 32 -9.39 12.03 -36.17
N ALA A 33 -8.54 13.05 -35.99
CA ALA A 33 -8.80 14.41 -36.49
C ALA A 33 -7.73 14.94 -37.46
N ALA A 34 -6.64 14.21 -37.67
CA ALA A 34 -5.55 14.54 -38.58
C ALA A 34 -4.83 13.27 -39.05
N GLY A 35 -4.14 13.32 -40.20
CA GLY A 35 -3.39 12.15 -40.69
C GLY A 35 -2.13 11.81 -39.88
N GLU A 36 -1.67 12.72 -39.00
CA GLU A 36 -0.62 12.40 -38.02
C GLU A 36 -1.22 11.80 -36.73
N ASP A 37 -2.55 11.62 -36.67
CA ASP A 37 -3.25 11.03 -35.54
C ASP A 37 -3.63 9.56 -35.79
N ASP A 38 -3.43 8.99 -36.98
CA ASP A 38 -3.49 7.55 -37.22
C ASP A 38 -2.38 7.13 -38.16
N SER A 39 -1.70 6.03 -37.85
CA SER A 39 -0.47 5.67 -38.55
C SER A 39 -0.14 4.19 -38.41
N GLU A 40 0.66 3.71 -39.35
CA GLU A 40 1.05 2.31 -39.42
C GLU A 40 2.56 2.17 -39.35
N GLU A 41 3.05 1.18 -38.61
CA GLU A 41 4.48 0.92 -38.45
C GLU A 41 4.84 -0.51 -38.84
N LYS A 42 5.69 -0.66 -39.87
CA LYS A 42 6.21 -1.98 -40.26
C LYS A 42 7.16 -2.54 -39.21
N VAL A 43 6.80 -3.65 -38.57
CA VAL A 43 7.58 -4.30 -37.49
C VAL A 43 9.05 -4.54 -37.90
N ALA A 44 9.27 -4.97 -39.15
CA ALA A 44 10.59 -5.37 -39.61
C ALA A 44 11.57 -4.20 -39.81
N SER A 45 11.06 -2.98 -40.04
CA SER A 45 11.88 -1.83 -40.43
C SER A 45 11.68 -0.58 -39.58
N GLY A 46 10.60 -0.53 -38.80
CA GLY A 46 10.15 0.64 -38.06
C GLY A 46 9.62 1.75 -38.97
N ALA A 47 9.47 1.52 -40.28
CA ALA A 47 8.99 2.54 -41.20
C ALA A 47 7.54 2.90 -40.85
N ILE A 48 7.28 4.21 -40.72
CA ILE A 48 5.96 4.77 -40.44
C ILE A 48 5.30 5.22 -41.74
N ASP A 49 4.04 4.83 -41.95
CA ASP A 49 3.16 5.46 -42.93
C ASP A 49 2.14 6.36 -42.21
N LEU A 50 2.28 7.67 -42.42
CA LEU A 50 1.35 8.71 -41.93
C LEU A 50 0.29 9.05 -42.99
N THR A 51 0.35 8.41 -44.15
CA THR A 51 -0.34 8.83 -45.37
C THR A 51 -1.20 7.77 -46.04
N SER A 52 -1.26 6.57 -45.46
CA SER A 52 -2.10 5.47 -45.95
C SER A 52 -3.56 5.91 -46.09
N SER A 53 -4.26 5.34 -47.07
CA SER A 53 -5.71 5.54 -47.23
C SER A 53 -6.51 4.70 -46.24
N ASP A 54 -5.90 3.67 -45.72
CA ASP A 54 -6.48 2.60 -44.93
C ASP A 54 -5.60 2.35 -43.70
N LEU A 55 -6.17 1.64 -42.72
CA LEU A 55 -5.44 1.06 -41.61
C LEU A 55 -5.51 -0.45 -41.81
N GLU A 56 -4.43 -1.06 -42.27
CA GLU A 56 -4.31 -2.51 -42.40
C GLU A 56 -3.89 -3.09 -41.04
N ILE A 57 -4.88 -3.43 -40.24
CA ILE A 57 -4.67 -3.73 -38.84
C ILE A 57 -3.91 -5.07 -38.71
N THR A 58 -2.70 -4.96 -38.17
CA THR A 58 -1.67 -5.97 -37.85
C THR A 58 -0.83 -6.55 -38.98
N GLU A 59 -1.28 -6.55 -40.23
CA GLU A 59 -0.53 -7.09 -41.37
C GLU A 59 -0.86 -6.31 -42.65
N GLU A 60 0.14 -6.03 -43.51
CA GLU A 60 -0.03 -5.34 -44.80
C GLU A 60 0.40 -6.28 -45.95
N GLY A 61 -0.52 -6.74 -46.80
CA GLY A 61 -0.16 -7.50 -48.00
C GLY A 61 0.11 -9.00 -47.78
N GLY A 62 -0.37 -9.56 -46.68
CA GLY A 62 -0.48 -11.00 -46.43
C GLY A 62 0.34 -11.56 -45.24
N PRO A 63 0.22 -12.89 -44.96
CA PRO A 63 0.81 -13.53 -43.78
C PRO A 63 2.30 -13.24 -43.56
N GLY A 64 2.60 -12.51 -42.49
CA GLY A 64 3.97 -12.29 -41.99
C GLY A 64 4.62 -10.96 -42.39
N ASP A 65 3.91 -10.06 -43.08
CA ASP A 65 4.33 -8.65 -43.21
C ASP A 65 3.62 -7.83 -42.11
N ASN A 66 4.07 -8.05 -40.87
CA ASN A 66 3.40 -7.53 -39.68
C ASN A 66 3.64 -6.02 -39.52
N GLN A 67 2.60 -5.33 -39.05
CA GLN A 67 2.67 -3.94 -38.65
C GLN A 67 1.92 -3.64 -37.35
N LEU A 68 2.20 -2.48 -36.77
CA LEU A 68 1.45 -1.91 -35.65
C LEU A 68 0.57 -0.81 -36.20
N VAL A 69 -0.61 -0.64 -35.61
CA VAL A 69 -1.48 0.52 -35.89
C VAL A 69 -1.54 1.39 -34.64
N GLY A 70 -1.23 2.67 -34.80
CA GLY A 70 -1.34 3.68 -33.76
C GLY A 70 -2.50 4.61 -34.07
N MET A 71 -3.33 4.91 -33.08
CA MET A 71 -4.44 5.86 -33.19
C MET A 71 -4.38 6.84 -32.02
N ARG A 72 -4.36 8.12 -32.33
CA ARG A 72 -4.32 9.23 -31.40
C ARG A 72 -5.65 9.96 -31.41
N PHE A 73 -6.23 10.12 -30.23
CA PHE A 73 -7.46 10.86 -30.03
C PHE A 73 -7.12 12.14 -29.28
N SER A 74 -7.35 13.29 -29.90
CA SER A 74 -6.98 14.60 -29.34
C SER A 74 -8.15 15.28 -28.63
N ASN A 75 -7.83 16.12 -27.64
CA ASN A 75 -8.82 16.88 -26.84
C ASN A 75 -9.82 15.98 -26.08
N ILE A 76 -9.34 14.91 -25.45
CA ILE A 76 -10.16 14.01 -24.64
C ILE A 76 -10.67 14.74 -23.40
N ALA A 77 -11.98 15.03 -23.39
CA ALA A 77 -12.63 15.80 -22.33
C ALA A 77 -12.99 14.96 -21.08
N ILE A 78 -12.10 14.04 -20.69
CA ILE A 78 -12.24 13.21 -19.48
C ILE A 78 -11.36 13.80 -18.38
N PRO A 79 -11.93 14.19 -17.22
CA PRO A 79 -11.14 14.63 -16.08
C PRO A 79 -10.24 13.53 -15.54
N GLN A 80 -9.14 13.95 -14.91
CA GLN A 80 -8.24 13.05 -14.20
C GLN A 80 -9.00 12.27 -13.13
N GLY A 81 -8.73 10.97 -13.02
CA GLY A 81 -9.34 10.08 -12.04
C GLY A 81 -10.83 9.81 -12.27
N ALA A 82 -11.37 10.14 -13.44
CA ALA A 82 -12.73 9.73 -13.79
C ALA A 82 -12.81 8.20 -13.96
N VAL A 83 -13.89 7.60 -13.48
CA VAL A 83 -14.10 6.16 -13.60
C VAL A 83 -14.61 5.83 -14.99
N ILE A 84 -13.83 5.10 -15.77
CA ILE A 84 -14.23 4.62 -17.09
C ILE A 84 -15.13 3.40 -16.91
N THR A 85 -16.40 3.53 -17.30
CA THR A 85 -17.40 2.46 -17.13
C THR A 85 -17.51 1.55 -18.34
N SER A 86 -17.19 2.07 -19.54
CA SER A 86 -17.02 1.28 -20.75
C SER A 86 -16.26 2.10 -21.78
N ALA A 87 -15.46 1.44 -22.61
CA ALA A 87 -14.81 2.10 -23.73
C ALA A 87 -14.53 1.14 -24.88
N TYR A 88 -14.63 1.63 -26.12
CA TYR A 88 -14.28 0.88 -27.32
C TYR A 88 -13.89 1.83 -28.46
N VAL A 89 -13.15 1.31 -29.44
CA VAL A 89 -12.95 1.98 -30.73
C VAL A 89 -13.93 1.39 -31.74
N GLN A 90 -14.71 2.26 -32.40
CA GLN A 90 -15.53 1.91 -33.54
C GLN A 90 -14.76 2.17 -34.82
N PHE A 91 -14.67 1.14 -35.66
CA PHE A 91 -14.12 1.24 -37.02
C PHE A 91 -15.22 1.14 -38.09
N GLN A 92 -14.90 1.56 -39.31
CA GLN A 92 -15.65 1.28 -40.52
C GLN A 92 -14.78 0.48 -41.49
N VAL A 93 -15.37 -0.51 -42.16
CA VAL A 93 -14.67 -1.36 -43.13
C VAL A 93 -14.38 -0.58 -44.42
N ASP A 94 -13.09 -0.45 -44.79
CA ASP A 94 -12.69 0.14 -46.08
C ASP A 94 -12.82 -0.88 -47.21
N GLU A 95 -12.17 -2.05 -47.10
CA GLU A 95 -12.23 -3.05 -48.16
C GLU A 95 -12.40 -4.51 -47.71
N THR A 96 -12.83 -5.33 -48.67
CA THR A 96 -13.03 -6.79 -48.54
C THR A 96 -12.46 -7.55 -49.74
N ASP A 97 -11.76 -6.84 -50.63
CA ASP A 97 -11.72 -7.13 -52.06
C ASP A 97 -10.66 -8.18 -52.48
N VAL A 98 -9.82 -8.65 -51.55
CA VAL A 98 -8.82 -9.68 -51.83
C VAL A 98 -9.01 -10.91 -50.94
N PRO A 99 -9.07 -12.14 -51.51
CA PRO A 99 -9.05 -13.37 -50.72
C PRO A 99 -7.74 -13.47 -49.91
N GLY A 100 -7.76 -12.99 -48.67
CA GLY A 100 -6.57 -12.85 -47.84
C GLY A 100 -6.56 -11.63 -46.91
N ASP A 101 -7.37 -10.60 -47.15
CA ASP A 101 -7.30 -9.32 -46.39
C ASP A 101 -8.20 -9.26 -45.16
N ASN A 102 -9.10 -10.24 -44.98
CA ASN A 102 -9.86 -10.40 -43.74
C ASN A 102 -9.56 -11.77 -43.14
N ARG A 103 -8.46 -11.82 -42.39
CA ARG A 103 -7.97 -13.05 -41.77
C ARG A 103 -8.27 -13.03 -40.28
N PRO A 104 -8.99 -14.03 -39.75
CA PRO A 104 -9.22 -14.11 -38.32
C PRO A 104 -7.88 -14.24 -37.60
N GLY A 105 -7.76 -13.50 -36.51
CA GLY A 105 -6.59 -13.48 -35.65
C GLY A 105 -6.97 -12.86 -34.31
N THR A 106 -6.03 -12.88 -33.39
CA THR A 106 -6.17 -12.19 -32.10
C THR A 106 -5.31 -10.93 -32.15
N LYS A 107 -5.92 -9.82 -31.72
CA LYS A 107 -5.28 -8.51 -31.62
C LYS A 107 -5.25 -8.05 -30.17
N PHE A 108 -4.27 -7.24 -29.85
CA PHE A 108 -4.04 -6.71 -28.51
C PHE A 108 -3.99 -5.20 -28.56
N LEU A 109 -4.77 -4.56 -27.69
CA LEU A 109 -4.82 -3.11 -27.56
C LEU A 109 -4.17 -2.69 -26.25
N ARG A 110 -3.16 -1.82 -26.37
CA ARG A 110 -2.55 -1.08 -25.26
C ARG A 110 -2.64 0.40 -25.51
N GLY A 111 -2.49 1.20 -24.46
CA GLY A 111 -2.41 2.64 -24.55
C GLY A 111 -0.96 3.12 -24.44
N GLU A 112 -0.67 4.34 -24.90
CA GLU A 112 0.58 5.02 -24.55
C GLU A 112 0.50 5.54 -23.11
N ALA A 113 1.39 5.08 -22.23
CA ALA A 113 1.50 5.47 -20.84
C ALA A 113 2.17 6.84 -20.67
N VAL A 114 1.52 7.88 -21.19
CA VAL A 114 1.95 9.29 -21.10
C VAL A 114 0.76 10.20 -20.79
N ASP A 115 1.03 11.33 -20.16
CA ASP A 115 -0.01 12.26 -19.71
C ASP A 115 -0.71 12.97 -20.89
N ASN A 116 0.02 13.28 -21.95
CA ASN A 116 -0.50 13.94 -23.15
C ASN A 116 0.28 13.49 -24.39
N ALA A 117 -0.31 12.59 -25.17
CA ALA A 117 0.35 11.96 -26.30
C ALA A 117 0.66 12.96 -27.43
N ALA A 118 1.88 12.89 -27.95
CA ALA A 118 2.27 13.62 -29.15
C ALA A 118 1.70 12.96 -30.41
N ALA A 119 1.47 13.75 -31.47
CA ALA A 119 1.14 13.23 -32.78
C ALA A 119 2.25 12.30 -33.29
N PHE A 120 1.89 11.35 -34.17
CA PHE A 120 2.86 10.46 -34.78
C PHE A 120 3.80 11.24 -35.71
N SER A 121 5.02 10.73 -35.84
CA SER A 121 6.04 11.30 -36.73
C SER A 121 6.58 10.25 -37.71
N ASP A 122 7.29 10.69 -38.74
CA ASP A 122 7.95 9.80 -39.71
C ASP A 122 9.25 9.18 -39.18
N ALA A 123 9.54 9.36 -37.88
CA ALA A 123 10.67 8.73 -37.22
C ALA A 123 10.48 7.21 -37.14
N ALA A 124 11.54 6.46 -37.45
CA ALA A 124 11.43 5.01 -37.40
C ALA A 124 11.16 4.53 -35.96
N PHE A 125 10.24 3.58 -35.80
CA PHE A 125 9.80 3.00 -34.52
C PHE A 125 9.00 3.96 -33.62
N ASP A 126 8.36 5.01 -34.17
CA ASP A 126 7.60 5.99 -33.39
C ASP A 126 6.40 5.39 -32.63
N ILE A 127 5.81 4.30 -33.11
CA ILE A 127 4.70 3.62 -32.44
C ILE A 127 5.27 2.60 -31.44
N SER A 128 6.15 1.71 -31.88
CA SER A 128 6.64 0.59 -31.05
C SER A 128 7.56 1.02 -29.90
N SER A 129 8.14 2.22 -29.94
CA SER A 129 8.99 2.75 -28.87
C SER A 129 8.22 3.53 -27.79
N ARG A 130 6.92 3.76 -27.97
CA ARG A 130 6.07 4.43 -26.97
C ARG A 130 5.91 3.55 -25.74
N PRO A 131 6.06 4.09 -24.52
CA PRO A 131 5.82 3.33 -23.30
C PRO A 131 4.36 2.89 -23.26
N ALA A 132 4.10 1.60 -23.08
CA ALA A 132 2.74 1.07 -23.09
C ALA A 132 2.14 0.98 -21.68
N THR A 133 0.81 1.01 -21.60
CA THR A 133 0.04 0.60 -20.41
C THR A 133 0.37 -0.84 -20.02
N SER A 134 0.24 -1.17 -18.74
CA SER A 134 0.32 -2.55 -18.24
C SER A 134 -0.91 -3.33 -18.67
N ALA A 135 -2.09 -2.73 -18.54
CA ALA A 135 -3.36 -3.21 -19.05
C ALA A 135 -3.32 -3.41 -20.57
N GLU A 136 -3.89 -4.52 -21.00
CA GLU A 136 -4.02 -4.93 -22.39
C GLU A 136 -5.40 -5.56 -22.60
N ALA A 137 -6.11 -5.13 -23.63
CA ALA A 137 -7.36 -5.77 -24.04
C ALA A 137 -7.08 -6.73 -25.20
N SER A 138 -7.45 -8.00 -25.01
CA SER A 138 -7.52 -8.96 -26.11
C SER A 138 -8.81 -8.73 -26.90
N TRP A 139 -8.67 -8.75 -28.21
CA TRP A 139 -9.78 -8.59 -29.13
C TRP A 139 -9.73 -9.66 -30.21
N ASP A 140 -10.70 -10.57 -30.13
CA ASP A 140 -10.97 -11.55 -31.16
C ASP A 140 -11.97 -10.96 -32.15
N TRP A 141 -11.54 -10.77 -33.40
CA TRP A 141 -12.35 -10.09 -34.40
C TRP A 141 -13.12 -11.06 -35.29
N PRO A 142 -14.44 -10.87 -35.54
CA PRO A 142 -15.14 -11.48 -36.67
C PRO A 142 -14.61 -11.04 -38.04
N GLU A 143 -14.87 -11.86 -39.06
CA GLU A 143 -14.57 -11.55 -40.46
C GLU A 143 -15.42 -10.37 -40.96
N TRP A 144 -14.79 -9.34 -41.53
CA TRP A 144 -15.46 -8.20 -42.14
C TRP A 144 -15.89 -8.53 -43.58
N LEU A 145 -17.19 -8.64 -43.81
CA LEU A 145 -17.73 -9.16 -45.07
C LEU A 145 -18.40 -8.08 -45.94
N THR A 146 -18.54 -6.86 -45.41
CA THR A 146 -19.26 -5.78 -46.06
C THR A 146 -18.48 -4.48 -45.94
N VAL A 147 -18.09 -3.91 -47.08
CA VAL A 147 -17.55 -2.54 -47.18
C VAL A 147 -18.57 -1.53 -46.65
N ASP A 148 -18.08 -0.45 -46.03
CA ASP A 148 -18.85 0.60 -45.36
C ASP A 148 -19.63 0.13 -44.10
N GLU A 149 -19.40 -1.10 -43.62
CA GLU A 149 -20.06 -1.58 -42.40
C GLU A 149 -19.42 -0.95 -41.15
N GLU A 150 -20.25 -0.41 -40.25
CA GLU A 150 -19.86 0.24 -39.00
C GLU A 150 -20.85 -0.23 -37.91
N GLY A 151 -20.75 -1.51 -37.55
CA GLY A 151 -21.62 -2.17 -36.58
C GLY A 151 -20.87 -2.67 -35.34
N PRO A 152 -21.56 -3.40 -34.44
CA PRO A 152 -20.94 -4.00 -33.26
C PRO A 152 -19.77 -4.95 -33.58
N ASP A 153 -19.79 -5.60 -34.74
CA ASP A 153 -18.71 -6.48 -35.20
C ASP A 153 -17.43 -5.71 -35.59
N GLN A 154 -17.52 -4.38 -35.74
CA GLN A 154 -16.40 -3.47 -36.01
C GLN A 154 -15.96 -2.69 -34.76
N GLN A 155 -16.47 -3.05 -33.58
CA GLN A 155 -16.04 -2.48 -32.30
C GLN A 155 -14.96 -3.33 -31.66
N THR A 156 -14.00 -2.68 -31.00
CA THR A 156 -13.07 -3.38 -30.11
C THR A 156 -13.81 -4.05 -28.95
N SER A 157 -13.16 -5.05 -28.33
CA SER A 157 -13.49 -5.41 -26.94
C SER A 157 -13.43 -4.18 -26.03
N ASP A 158 -14.00 -4.30 -24.83
CA ASP A 158 -13.95 -3.22 -23.85
C ASP A 158 -12.49 -2.91 -23.46
N ILE A 159 -12.09 -1.64 -23.64
CA ILE A 159 -10.74 -1.11 -23.37
C ILE A 159 -10.75 -0.17 -22.15
N SER A 160 -11.77 -0.24 -21.28
CA SER A 160 -11.89 0.65 -20.11
C SER A 160 -10.65 0.62 -19.23
N ALA A 161 -10.11 -0.56 -18.91
CA ALA A 161 -8.90 -0.71 -18.09
C ALA A 161 -7.66 -0.03 -18.72
N VAL A 162 -7.52 -0.08 -20.06
CA VAL A 162 -6.43 0.58 -20.78
C VAL A 162 -6.54 2.10 -20.68
N ILE A 163 -7.76 2.64 -20.82
CA ILE A 163 -8.00 4.09 -20.70
C ILE A 163 -7.87 4.53 -19.24
N GLN A 164 -8.34 3.71 -18.29
CA GLN A 164 -8.29 3.96 -16.85
C GLN A 164 -6.84 4.24 -16.41
N GLU A 165 -5.89 3.37 -16.79
CA GLU A 165 -4.47 3.59 -16.49
C GLU A 165 -3.92 4.92 -17.00
N ILE A 166 -4.43 5.44 -18.13
CA ILE A 166 -3.98 6.72 -18.69
C ILE A 166 -4.62 7.91 -17.98
N VAL A 167 -5.92 7.86 -17.69
CA VAL A 167 -6.65 8.97 -17.05
C VAL A 167 -6.34 9.09 -15.55
N ASP A 168 -5.83 8.04 -14.93
CA ASP A 168 -5.38 8.03 -13.53
C ASP A 168 -3.97 8.60 -13.34
N ARG A 169 -3.22 8.81 -14.42
CA ARG A 169 -1.87 9.39 -14.33
C ARG A 169 -1.92 10.76 -13.67
N LEU A 170 -0.99 11.02 -12.75
CA LEU A 170 -0.93 12.26 -11.98
C LEU A 170 -0.87 13.54 -12.85
N GLY A 171 -0.28 13.45 -14.05
CA GLY A 171 -0.20 14.57 -14.99
C GLY A 171 -1.32 14.63 -16.04
N TRP A 172 -2.26 13.68 -16.04
CA TRP A 172 -3.41 13.72 -16.94
C TRP A 172 -4.28 14.94 -16.66
N ALA A 173 -4.76 15.59 -17.72
CA ALA A 173 -5.64 16.73 -17.63
C ALA A 173 -6.71 16.64 -18.73
N SER A 174 -7.94 17.05 -18.40
CA SER A 174 -9.02 17.14 -19.39
C SER A 174 -8.58 18.02 -20.57
N GLY A 175 -8.71 17.49 -21.79
CA GLY A 175 -8.21 18.09 -23.03
C GLY A 175 -6.86 17.54 -23.50
N ASN A 176 -6.21 16.67 -22.73
CA ASN A 176 -5.04 15.93 -23.20
C ASN A 176 -5.41 14.95 -24.31
N SER A 177 -4.38 14.42 -24.98
CA SER A 177 -4.53 13.44 -26.06
C SER A 177 -4.08 12.07 -25.58
N LEU A 178 -4.75 11.03 -26.07
CA LEU A 178 -4.50 9.64 -25.75
C LEU A 178 -4.13 8.89 -27.03
N VAL A 179 -3.24 7.90 -26.93
CA VAL A 179 -2.89 6.99 -28.02
C VAL A 179 -3.26 5.56 -27.64
N LEU A 180 -3.84 4.83 -28.59
CA LEU A 180 -4.02 3.39 -28.57
C LEU A 180 -3.12 2.75 -29.63
N ILE A 181 -2.52 1.63 -29.29
CA ILE A 181 -1.60 0.85 -30.12
C ILE A 181 -2.19 -0.55 -30.28
N ILE A 182 -2.37 -0.97 -31.52
CA ILE A 182 -2.85 -2.31 -31.87
C ILE A 182 -1.67 -3.14 -32.36
N THR A 183 -1.55 -4.33 -31.77
CA THR A 183 -0.62 -5.38 -32.20
C THR A 183 -1.36 -6.70 -32.38
N GLY A 184 -0.71 -7.73 -32.92
CA GLY A 184 -1.28 -9.07 -32.99
C GLY A 184 -1.10 -9.72 -34.36
N SER A 185 -2.14 -10.42 -34.82
CA SER A 185 -2.14 -11.20 -36.06
C SER A 185 -3.46 -11.10 -36.81
N GLY A 186 -3.47 -11.60 -38.04
CA GLY A 186 -4.61 -11.47 -38.94
C GLY A 186 -4.58 -10.14 -39.68
N GLU A 187 -5.65 -9.81 -40.37
CA GLU A 187 -5.71 -8.61 -41.21
C GLU A 187 -7.16 -8.16 -41.28
N ASN A 188 -7.37 -6.84 -41.14
CA ASN A 188 -8.62 -6.14 -41.38
C ASN A 188 -8.25 -4.75 -41.91
N ALA A 189 -8.87 -4.32 -43.02
CA ALA A 189 -8.68 -2.98 -43.57
C ALA A 189 -9.79 -2.04 -43.08
N ALA A 190 -9.44 -1.07 -42.24
CA ALA A 190 -10.35 -0.05 -41.75
C ALA A 190 -10.08 1.30 -42.43
N GLU A 191 -11.09 2.15 -42.49
CA GLU A 191 -10.92 3.53 -42.97
C GLU A 191 -9.94 4.31 -42.07
N SER A 192 -8.97 4.98 -42.69
CA SER A 192 -8.08 5.95 -42.03
C SER A 192 -8.64 7.37 -42.18
N PHE A 193 -8.04 8.32 -41.45
CA PHE A 193 -8.34 9.74 -41.65
C PHE A 193 -8.05 10.22 -43.07
N ASN A 194 -7.02 9.67 -43.71
CA ASN A 194 -6.57 10.11 -45.02
C ASN A 194 -7.35 9.46 -46.18
N GLY A 195 -8.00 8.31 -45.95
CA GLY A 195 -8.98 7.70 -46.85
C GLY A 195 -10.31 8.44 -46.78
N GLU A 196 -11.01 8.27 -45.66
CA GLU A 196 -12.28 8.94 -45.37
C GLU A 196 -12.33 9.48 -43.93
N ALA A 197 -12.00 10.76 -43.76
CA ALA A 197 -11.99 11.44 -42.46
C ALA A 197 -13.30 11.34 -41.63
N ASP A 198 -14.46 11.22 -42.28
CA ASP A 198 -15.75 11.07 -41.59
C ASP A 198 -15.98 9.63 -41.06
N SER A 199 -15.18 8.66 -41.54
CA SER A 199 -15.27 7.22 -41.26
C SER A 199 -14.05 6.67 -40.49
N ALA A 200 -13.00 7.48 -40.32
CA ALA A 200 -11.81 7.19 -39.52
C ALA A 200 -12.15 6.75 -38.08
N ALA A 201 -11.27 5.99 -37.42
CA ALA A 201 -11.51 5.42 -36.09
C ALA A 201 -12.14 6.41 -35.08
N LEU A 202 -13.20 5.97 -34.39
CA LEU A 202 -13.93 6.73 -33.38
C LEU A 202 -13.77 6.07 -32.01
N LEU A 203 -13.15 6.77 -31.06
CA LEU A 203 -13.12 6.36 -29.66
C LEU A 203 -14.44 6.73 -28.98
N HIS A 204 -15.11 5.74 -28.40
CA HIS A 204 -16.27 5.92 -27.53
C HIS A 204 -15.86 5.62 -26.09
N VAL A 205 -16.17 6.53 -25.16
CA VAL A 205 -15.90 6.34 -23.73
C VAL A 205 -17.09 6.78 -22.90
N GLU A 206 -17.61 5.86 -22.08
CA GLU A 206 -18.56 6.14 -21.01
C GLU A 206 -17.77 6.27 -19.69
N PHE A 207 -18.02 7.34 -18.93
CA PHE A 207 -17.31 7.59 -17.68
C PHE A 207 -18.16 8.31 -16.64
N ALA A 208 -17.81 8.17 -15.37
CA ALA A 208 -18.41 8.90 -14.27
C ALA A 208 -17.44 9.95 -13.73
N GLN A 209 -17.95 11.16 -13.51
CA GLN A 209 -17.22 12.22 -12.84
C GLN A 209 -17.04 11.87 -11.36
N PRO A 210 -15.86 12.14 -10.77
CA PRO A 210 -15.69 12.13 -9.34
C PRO A 210 -16.72 13.03 -8.64
N VAL A 211 -17.35 12.53 -7.58
CA VAL A 211 -18.27 13.29 -6.75
C VAL A 211 -17.74 13.46 -5.33
N THR A 212 -18.19 14.54 -4.69
CA THR A 212 -17.97 14.75 -3.26
C THR A 212 -19.23 14.35 -2.50
N ILE A 213 -19.11 13.37 -1.60
CA ILE A 213 -20.15 12.89 -0.70
C ILE A 213 -19.89 13.50 0.68
N THR A 214 -20.73 14.43 1.10
CA THR A 214 -20.57 15.11 2.40
C THR A 214 -21.25 14.33 3.53
N VAL A 215 -20.49 14.07 4.61
CA VAL A 215 -20.97 13.49 5.87
C VAL A 215 -21.01 14.60 6.92
N GLU A 216 -22.20 15.13 7.20
CA GLU A 216 -22.43 16.12 8.26
C GLU A 216 -22.23 15.52 9.66
N GLU A 217 -22.10 16.36 10.69
CA GLU A 217 -21.98 15.91 12.09
C GLU A 217 -23.15 14.97 12.48
N GLY A 218 -22.83 13.79 13.03
CA GLY A 218 -23.80 12.75 13.36
C GLY A 218 -24.34 11.96 12.16
N GLY A 219 -23.78 12.19 10.97
CA GLY A 219 -23.98 11.36 9.78
C GLY A 219 -23.25 10.02 9.88
N ASP A 220 -23.57 9.13 8.95
CA ASP A 220 -23.04 7.76 8.88
C ASP A 220 -21.97 7.68 7.78
N ILE A 221 -20.72 7.48 8.19
CA ILE A 221 -19.57 7.37 7.28
C ILE A 221 -19.65 6.08 6.46
N ALA A 222 -20.13 4.98 7.04
CA ALA A 222 -20.28 3.71 6.32
C ALA A 222 -21.31 3.84 5.20
N ALA A 223 -22.44 4.51 5.46
CA ALA A 223 -23.44 4.77 4.43
C ALA A 223 -22.91 5.65 3.28
N ALA A 224 -22.03 6.61 3.57
CA ALA A 224 -21.35 7.38 2.53
C ALA A 224 -20.33 6.53 1.77
N ASN A 225 -19.60 5.67 2.47
CA ASN A 225 -18.66 4.73 1.89
C ASN A 225 -19.33 3.77 0.91
N GLU A 226 -20.51 3.24 1.22
CA GLU A 226 -21.29 2.40 0.31
C GLU A 226 -21.61 3.07 -1.03
N LEU A 227 -21.79 4.39 -1.03
CA LEU A 227 -22.10 5.16 -2.23
C LEU A 227 -20.86 5.56 -3.05
N ALA A 228 -19.70 5.64 -2.40
CA ALA A 228 -18.45 6.09 -3.02
C ALA A 228 -17.90 5.06 -4.00
N LYS A 229 -17.30 5.59 -5.08
CA LYS A 229 -16.57 4.87 -6.12
C LYS A 229 -15.16 5.47 -6.27
N ALA A 230 -14.28 4.77 -6.98
CA ALA A 230 -12.95 5.28 -7.30
C ALA A 230 -13.01 6.73 -7.84
N GLY A 231 -12.06 7.57 -7.41
CA GLY A 231 -12.02 9.00 -7.69
C GLY A 231 -12.89 9.86 -6.76
N ASP A 232 -13.93 9.31 -6.11
CA ASP A 232 -14.80 10.08 -5.23
C ASP A 232 -14.09 10.56 -3.96
N THR A 233 -14.62 11.64 -3.38
CA THR A 233 -14.20 12.12 -2.06
C THR A 233 -15.36 12.01 -1.07
N ILE A 234 -15.14 11.33 0.04
CA ILE A 234 -16.01 11.41 1.21
C ILE A 234 -15.48 12.55 2.10
N GLU A 235 -16.20 13.67 2.11
CA GLU A 235 -15.86 14.80 2.98
C GLU A 235 -16.63 14.72 4.29
N ILE A 236 -15.89 14.46 5.37
CA ILE A 236 -16.39 14.30 6.72
C ILE A 236 -16.26 15.66 7.43
N ALA A 237 -17.40 16.24 7.79
CA ALA A 237 -17.43 17.54 8.46
C ALA A 237 -16.73 17.49 9.83
N ALA A 238 -16.48 18.68 10.40
CA ALA A 238 -15.98 18.78 11.77
C ALA A 238 -17.02 18.20 12.75
N GLY A 239 -16.58 17.37 13.68
CA GLY A 239 -17.43 16.63 14.60
C GLY A 239 -16.75 15.40 15.16
N THR A 240 -17.39 14.75 16.14
CA THR A 240 -16.96 13.45 16.66
C THR A 240 -17.89 12.36 16.15
N TYR A 241 -17.30 11.36 15.49
CA TYR A 241 -17.98 10.23 14.86
C TYR A 241 -17.56 8.98 15.62
N VAL A 242 -18.46 8.49 16.49
CA VAL A 242 -18.26 7.22 17.18
C VAL A 242 -18.65 6.10 16.24
N LEU A 243 -17.71 5.21 15.95
CA LEU A 243 -17.93 4.12 15.00
C LEU A 243 -18.74 2.99 15.64
N ALA A 244 -19.68 2.45 14.88
CA ALA A 244 -20.40 1.23 15.23
C ALA A 244 -19.77 -0.02 14.59
N SER A 245 -18.96 0.17 13.54
CA SER A 245 -18.21 -0.83 12.80
C SER A 245 -17.07 -0.15 12.05
N GLN A 246 -16.05 -0.91 11.68
CA GLN A 246 -14.95 -0.42 10.84
C GLN A 246 -15.43 0.03 9.44
N ILE A 247 -14.69 0.95 8.82
CA ILE A 247 -14.91 1.41 7.45
C ILE A 247 -13.94 0.69 6.51
N LEU A 248 -14.47 -0.03 5.52
CA LEU A 248 -13.64 -0.66 4.49
C LEU A 248 -13.17 0.39 3.47
N ILE A 249 -11.86 0.55 3.35
CA ILE A 249 -11.24 1.47 2.39
C ILE A 249 -11.47 0.93 0.98
N LYS A 250 -11.95 1.80 0.09
CA LYS A 250 -12.21 1.50 -1.32
C LYS A 250 -11.09 2.04 -2.21
N ASP A 251 -10.83 1.30 -3.28
CA ASP A 251 -9.91 1.69 -4.36
C ASP A 251 -10.23 3.11 -4.88
N GLY A 252 -9.20 3.94 -4.98
CA GLY A 252 -9.25 5.31 -5.48
C GLY A 252 -10.10 6.30 -4.68
N VAL A 253 -10.62 5.94 -3.50
CA VAL A 253 -11.47 6.85 -2.68
C VAL A 253 -10.63 7.69 -1.74
N THR A 254 -10.94 8.99 -1.70
CA THR A 254 -10.39 9.92 -0.69
C THR A 254 -11.36 10.09 0.48
N TYR A 255 -10.91 9.83 1.70
CA TYR A 255 -11.62 10.12 2.94
C TYR A 255 -10.98 11.34 3.60
N ARG A 256 -11.68 12.47 3.59
CA ARG A 256 -11.14 13.76 4.04
C ARG A 256 -11.93 14.29 5.22
N GLY A 257 -11.25 14.50 6.35
CA GLY A 257 -11.77 15.26 7.46
C GLY A 257 -11.55 16.76 7.30
N ALA A 258 -12.21 17.56 8.15
CA ALA A 258 -12.07 19.01 8.19
C ALA A 258 -10.72 19.50 8.76
N GLY A 259 -9.88 18.59 9.28
CA GLY A 259 -8.56 18.83 9.86
C GLY A 259 -8.31 18.05 11.15
N GLN A 260 -7.03 17.92 11.51
CA GLN A 260 -6.56 17.40 12.82
C GLN A 260 -7.26 18.12 13.98
N GLY A 261 -7.82 17.36 14.91
CA GLY A 261 -8.60 17.82 16.05
C GLY A 261 -9.99 18.40 15.73
N LEU A 262 -10.38 18.50 14.45
CA LEU A 262 -11.67 19.01 14.01
C LEU A 262 -12.64 17.89 13.64
N THR A 263 -12.18 16.93 12.84
CA THR A 263 -12.91 15.68 12.55
C THR A 263 -12.28 14.58 13.38
N ILE A 264 -13.04 14.03 14.33
CA ILE A 264 -12.59 12.98 15.25
C ILE A 264 -13.35 11.70 14.91
N ILE A 265 -12.63 10.68 14.49
CA ILE A 265 -13.11 9.31 14.34
C ILE A 265 -12.74 8.58 15.63
N ASP A 266 -13.74 8.16 16.40
CA ASP A 266 -13.55 7.59 17.73
C ASP A 266 -14.03 6.13 17.73
N GLY A 267 -13.12 5.21 17.99
CA GLY A 267 -13.42 3.78 18.13
C GLY A 267 -14.06 3.41 19.46
N ASN A 268 -14.13 4.36 20.42
CA ASN A 268 -14.73 4.21 21.74
C ASN A 268 -14.23 2.96 22.50
N ASP A 269 -12.93 2.67 22.35
CA ASP A 269 -12.20 1.53 22.91
C ASP A 269 -12.77 0.16 22.49
N LEU A 270 -13.46 0.09 21.34
CA LEU A 270 -14.18 -1.10 20.91
C LEU A 270 -14.05 -1.42 19.42
N THR A 271 -13.68 -0.45 18.59
CA THR A 271 -13.82 -0.60 17.13
C THR A 271 -12.64 0.02 16.40
N ARG A 272 -12.08 -0.75 15.46
CA ARG A 272 -11.08 -0.29 14.49
C ARG A 272 -11.71 0.74 13.57
N ALA A 273 -10.96 1.77 13.19
CA ALA A 273 -11.50 2.82 12.33
C ALA A 273 -11.62 2.39 10.87
N PHE A 274 -10.51 1.93 10.29
CA PHE A 274 -10.42 1.63 8.87
C PHE A 274 -9.76 0.28 8.62
N ALA A 275 -10.13 -0.35 7.50
CA ALA A 275 -9.45 -1.54 7.00
C ALA A 275 -9.29 -1.46 5.48
N ALA A 276 -8.07 -1.61 4.99
CA ALA A 276 -7.75 -1.82 3.59
C ALA A 276 -7.42 -3.31 3.40
N PHE A 277 -8.39 -4.10 2.94
CA PHE A 277 -8.18 -5.53 2.74
C PHE A 277 -7.82 -5.83 1.29
N GLY A 278 -6.73 -6.57 1.11
CA GLY A 278 -6.51 -7.38 -0.07
C GLY A 278 -7.09 -8.80 0.04
N ASP A 279 -7.31 -9.46 -1.09
CA ASP A 279 -7.61 -10.90 -1.12
C ASP A 279 -6.46 -11.68 -0.45
N ARG A 280 -6.80 -12.43 0.60
CA ARG A 280 -5.89 -13.27 1.39
C ARG A 280 -5.46 -14.54 0.66
N GLY A 281 -6.13 -14.92 -0.44
CA GLY A 281 -5.86 -16.15 -1.20
C GLY A 281 -4.61 -16.15 -2.10
N LEU A 282 -3.86 -15.04 -2.16
CA LEU A 282 -2.77 -14.84 -3.13
C LEU A 282 -1.37 -15.31 -2.69
N ASN A 283 -1.22 -15.95 -1.54
CA ASN A 283 0.07 -16.53 -1.15
C ASN A 283 0.49 -17.74 -2.03
N ASN A 284 -0.33 -18.20 -2.99
CA ASN A 284 -0.08 -19.41 -3.80
C ASN A 284 -0.49 -19.33 -5.30
N GLY A 285 -0.08 -18.28 -6.03
CA GLY A 285 0.15 -18.36 -7.49
C GLY A 285 -1.03 -18.73 -8.43
N ASN A 286 -2.14 -18.00 -8.40
CA ASN A 286 -3.23 -18.13 -9.40
C ASN A 286 -3.30 -16.89 -10.32
N GLU A 287 -3.58 -17.10 -11.61
CA GLU A 287 -3.65 -16.05 -12.64
C GLU A 287 -5.13 -15.60 -12.88
N ASN A 288 -5.43 -14.31 -12.58
CA ASN A 288 -6.54 -13.43 -13.07
C ASN A 288 -7.62 -12.98 -12.03
N PRO A 289 -8.13 -11.72 -12.06
CA PRO A 289 -7.48 -10.40 -12.02
C PRO A 289 -7.98 -9.61 -10.78
N ASN A 290 -7.16 -9.46 -9.76
CA ASN A 290 -7.10 -8.25 -8.94
C ASN A 290 -5.89 -8.41 -8.04
N ASP A 291 -4.82 -7.69 -8.40
CA ASP A 291 -3.76 -7.32 -7.47
C ASP A 291 -4.40 -6.68 -6.22
N SER A 292 -4.37 -7.35 -5.07
CA SER A 292 -5.64 -7.59 -4.39
C SER A 292 -6.12 -6.56 -3.36
N GLY A 293 -5.29 -5.60 -2.92
CA GLY A 293 -5.68 -4.52 -2.00
C GLY A 293 -6.16 -3.24 -2.71
N PRO A 294 -6.87 -2.33 -2.02
CA PRO A 294 -7.25 -1.05 -2.60
C PRO A 294 -6.00 -0.21 -2.92
N LYS A 295 -5.99 0.43 -4.08
CA LYS A 295 -4.90 1.28 -4.57
C LYS A 295 -5.36 2.73 -4.68
N GLY A 296 -4.42 3.67 -4.65
CA GLY A 296 -4.68 5.10 -4.83
C GLY A 296 -5.63 5.74 -3.80
N TRP A 297 -5.91 5.08 -2.68
CA TRP A 297 -6.78 5.64 -1.64
C TRP A 297 -6.02 6.66 -0.78
N VAL A 298 -6.78 7.59 -0.22
CA VAL A 298 -6.23 8.66 0.63
C VAL A 298 -7.05 8.80 1.91
N LEU A 299 -6.38 8.77 3.07
CA LEU A 299 -6.93 9.22 4.34
C LEU A 299 -6.27 10.54 4.71
N GLU A 300 -7.05 11.61 4.90
CA GLU A 300 -6.46 12.90 5.26
C GLU A 300 -7.27 13.77 6.21
N GLY A 301 -6.57 14.55 7.04
CA GLY A 301 -7.16 15.65 7.78
C GLY A 301 -8.11 15.24 8.91
N MET A 302 -7.80 14.19 9.68
CA MET A 302 -8.65 13.72 10.77
C MET A 302 -7.85 13.23 11.98
N THR A 303 -8.50 13.22 13.14
CA THR A 303 -7.99 12.54 14.34
C THR A 303 -8.68 11.19 14.45
N ILE A 304 -7.92 10.11 14.55
CA ILE A 304 -8.38 8.74 14.78
C ILE A 304 -7.92 8.33 16.17
N GLN A 305 -8.86 8.04 17.05
CA GLN A 305 -8.57 7.85 18.46
C GLN A 305 -9.36 6.73 19.13
N ASN A 306 -8.78 6.19 20.20
CA ASN A 306 -9.39 5.16 21.04
C ASN A 306 -9.93 3.99 20.20
N CYS A 307 -9.30 3.70 19.07
CA CYS A 307 -9.65 2.58 18.23
C CYS A 307 -8.94 1.34 18.72
N VAL A 308 -9.66 0.22 18.64
CA VAL A 308 -9.20 -1.08 19.10
C VAL A 308 -9.40 -2.09 18.00
N ALA A 309 -8.38 -2.92 17.73
CA ALA A 309 -8.52 -4.06 16.85
C ALA A 309 -9.68 -4.96 17.35
N ASP A 310 -10.63 -5.27 16.47
CA ASP A 310 -11.85 -5.96 16.89
C ASP A 310 -11.60 -7.47 16.95
N THR A 311 -11.55 -8.04 18.17
CA THR A 311 -11.48 -9.49 18.37
C THR A 311 -12.67 -10.27 17.82
N ASN A 312 -13.81 -9.60 17.55
CA ASN A 312 -15.08 -10.23 17.14
C ASN A 312 -15.37 -10.12 15.64
N ASN A 313 -14.51 -9.43 14.87
CA ASN A 313 -14.68 -9.27 13.44
C ASN A 313 -13.42 -9.69 12.66
N ARG A 314 -12.68 -10.68 13.23
CA ARG A 314 -12.09 -11.77 12.45
C ARG A 314 -13.16 -12.23 11.46
N PHE A 315 -12.82 -12.51 10.21
CA PHE A 315 -13.78 -12.83 9.13
C PHE A 315 -14.87 -13.82 9.60
N SER A 316 -15.95 -13.30 10.17
CA SER A 316 -17.09 -14.13 10.50
C SER A 316 -17.68 -14.47 9.15
N TYR A 317 -17.67 -15.76 8.83
CA TYR A 317 -18.40 -16.30 7.69
C TYR A 317 -19.88 -15.85 7.67
N ALA A 318 -20.42 -15.23 8.73
CA ALA A 318 -21.75 -14.64 8.81
C ALA A 318 -21.91 -13.21 8.19
N GLY A 319 -20.85 -12.61 7.64
CA GLY A 319 -20.85 -11.26 7.06
C GLY A 319 -21.50 -11.17 5.66
N SER A 320 -22.82 -11.37 5.54
CA SER A 320 -23.68 -11.08 4.38
C SER A 320 -23.40 -11.73 3.01
N ALA A 321 -22.24 -12.36 2.78
CA ALA A 321 -21.94 -13.10 1.55
C ALA A 321 -22.12 -14.63 1.68
N PHE A 322 -22.12 -15.16 2.91
CA PHE A 322 -22.43 -16.55 3.22
C PHE A 322 -23.45 -16.58 4.37
N ASP A 323 -24.74 -16.69 4.05
CA ASP A 323 -25.73 -17.01 5.09
C ASP A 323 -25.62 -18.50 5.41
N LEU A 324 -24.89 -18.85 6.46
CA LEU A 324 -24.72 -20.23 6.91
C LEU A 324 -26.05 -20.94 7.20
N LEU A 325 -27.12 -20.19 7.51
CA LEU A 325 -28.46 -20.76 7.69
C LEU A 325 -29.06 -21.20 6.36
N ASP A 326 -28.82 -20.43 5.29
CA ASP A 326 -29.23 -20.82 3.94
C ASP A 326 -28.39 -22.01 3.45
N VAL A 327 -27.08 -22.03 3.71
CA VAL A 327 -26.20 -23.15 3.38
C VAL A 327 -26.60 -24.42 4.14
N PHE A 328 -26.87 -24.33 5.45
CA PHE A 328 -27.32 -25.47 6.25
C PHE A 328 -28.69 -25.98 5.77
N ALA A 329 -29.62 -25.07 5.47
CA ALA A 329 -30.97 -25.41 5.00
C ALA A 329 -31.00 -25.98 3.58
N ASP A 330 -30.10 -25.53 2.70
CA ASP A 330 -29.97 -26.05 1.33
C ASP A 330 -29.30 -27.43 1.30
N ASN A 331 -28.47 -27.75 2.31
CA ASN A 331 -27.70 -28.99 2.39
C ASN A 331 -28.32 -30.08 3.30
N ASP A 332 -29.21 -29.74 4.24
CA ASP A 332 -30.09 -30.70 4.94
C ASP A 332 -31.20 -31.16 3.98
N ALA A 333 -30.80 -31.89 2.94
CA ALA A 333 -31.66 -32.28 1.84
C ALA A 333 -32.79 -33.22 2.29
N ASP A 334 -32.61 -33.92 3.40
CA ASP A 334 -33.61 -34.84 3.96
C ASP A 334 -34.50 -34.23 5.05
N GLY A 335 -34.15 -33.04 5.56
CA GLY A 335 -34.90 -32.29 6.55
C GLY A 335 -34.87 -32.93 7.95
N SER A 336 -33.81 -33.67 8.25
CA SER A 336 -33.57 -34.34 9.52
C SER A 336 -33.32 -33.34 10.66
N GLY A 337 -32.90 -32.12 10.33
CA GLY A 337 -32.44 -31.11 11.28
C GLY A 337 -30.96 -31.26 11.63
N GLY A 338 -30.19 -32.04 10.86
CA GLY A 338 -28.76 -32.23 11.00
C GLY A 338 -28.09 -32.62 9.68
N LEU A 339 -26.80 -32.36 9.52
CA LEU A 339 -26.06 -32.77 8.32
C LEU A 339 -25.41 -34.14 8.55
N SER A 340 -25.75 -35.13 7.73
CA SER A 340 -25.02 -36.40 7.72
C SER A 340 -23.62 -36.25 7.10
N PRO A 341 -22.69 -37.20 7.33
CA PRO A 341 -21.35 -37.16 6.71
C PRO A 341 -21.39 -37.05 5.19
N GLU A 342 -22.39 -37.65 4.55
CA GLU A 342 -22.54 -37.64 3.09
C GLU A 342 -23.18 -36.33 2.58
N GLU A 343 -24.04 -35.68 3.36
CA GLU A 343 -24.64 -34.37 3.02
C GLU A 343 -23.65 -33.22 3.21
N ALA A 344 -22.80 -33.29 4.23
CA ALA A 344 -21.73 -32.34 4.42
C ALA A 344 -20.59 -32.50 3.40
N ASP A 345 -20.36 -33.71 2.88
CA ASP A 345 -19.33 -34.00 1.87
C ASP A 345 -19.81 -33.74 0.43
N ALA A 346 -21.12 -33.88 0.16
CA ALA A 346 -21.69 -33.81 -1.18
C ALA A 346 -21.60 -32.43 -1.88
N ASP A 347 -21.28 -31.36 -1.15
CA ASP A 347 -21.03 -30.03 -1.75
C ASP A 347 -19.84 -29.29 -1.13
N SER A 348 -18.81 -30.01 -0.68
CA SER A 348 -17.50 -29.41 -0.38
C SER A 348 -16.90 -28.65 -1.58
N GLY A 349 -17.44 -28.82 -2.79
CA GLY A 349 -17.15 -27.97 -3.96
C GLY A 349 -17.54 -26.48 -3.81
N GLY A 350 -18.49 -26.14 -2.93
CA GLY A 350 -18.86 -24.76 -2.62
C GLY A 350 -18.09 -24.13 -1.46
N ILE A 351 -17.39 -24.95 -0.66
CA ILE A 351 -16.55 -24.56 0.50
C ILE A 351 -15.07 -24.95 0.27
N ARG A 352 -14.67 -25.24 -0.97
CA ARG A 352 -13.28 -25.57 -1.32
C ARG A 352 -12.49 -24.30 -1.61
N LEU A 353 -11.65 -23.88 -0.67
CA LEU A 353 -10.44 -23.13 -1.01
C LEU A 353 -9.44 -24.10 -1.66
N ALA A 354 -8.79 -23.68 -2.75
CA ALA A 354 -7.85 -24.51 -3.47
C ALA A 354 -6.59 -24.76 -2.62
N GLY A 355 -6.24 -26.04 -2.42
CA GLY A 355 -4.95 -26.41 -1.84
C GLY A 355 -3.76 -26.20 -2.81
N PRO A 356 -2.51 -26.21 -2.32
CA PRO A 356 -1.36 -25.58 -2.98
C PRO A 356 -0.76 -26.31 -4.21
N ASP A 357 -1.34 -27.42 -4.68
CA ASP A 357 -0.73 -28.21 -5.78
C ASP A 357 -1.61 -28.45 -7.01
N PHE A 358 -2.81 -27.85 -7.07
CA PHE A 358 -3.76 -28.01 -8.17
C PHE A 358 -4.08 -29.46 -8.57
N THR A 359 -3.83 -30.45 -7.70
CA THR A 359 -4.36 -31.81 -7.86
C THR A 359 -5.42 -32.12 -6.82
N GLU A 360 -6.61 -32.48 -7.29
CA GLU A 360 -7.69 -32.99 -6.44
C GLU A 360 -7.20 -34.18 -5.59
N GLY A 361 -7.16 -33.97 -4.27
CA GLY A 361 -7.20 -35.04 -3.27
C GLY A 361 -5.84 -35.46 -2.70
N THR A 362 -5.41 -34.79 -1.64
CA THR A 362 -4.65 -35.44 -0.55
C THR A 362 -5.16 -34.98 0.82
N GLU A 363 -6.11 -35.77 1.34
CA GLU A 363 -6.43 -36.15 2.74
C GLU A 363 -6.12 -35.28 3.98
N ASP A 364 -5.61 -34.04 3.93
CA ASP A 364 -5.31 -33.27 5.16
C ASP A 364 -6.16 -32.00 5.40
N ASP A 365 -6.96 -31.52 4.43
CA ASP A 365 -7.88 -30.36 4.64
C ASP A 365 -9.36 -30.67 4.41
N ASP A 366 -9.70 -31.92 4.07
CA ASP A 366 -11.08 -32.38 4.06
C ASP A 366 -11.38 -33.09 5.38
N LEU A 367 -12.18 -32.45 6.25
CA LEU A 367 -13.10 -33.18 7.12
C LEU A 367 -12.49 -34.14 8.16
N HIS A 368 -11.31 -33.87 8.75
CA HIS A 368 -10.87 -34.62 9.92
C HIS A 368 -11.74 -34.40 11.18
N ARG A 369 -12.78 -33.53 11.10
CA ARG A 369 -13.57 -33.05 12.23
C ARG A 369 -15.01 -33.57 12.35
N PHE A 370 -15.53 -34.43 11.47
CA PHE A 370 -16.90 -34.93 11.66
C PHE A 370 -17.11 -35.60 13.04
N ALA A 371 -16.11 -36.34 13.51
CA ALA A 371 -16.14 -36.99 14.83
C ALA A 371 -15.93 -36.03 16.02
N ALA A 372 -15.41 -34.81 15.78
CA ALA A 372 -15.26 -33.76 16.78
C ALA A 372 -16.47 -32.82 16.80
N MET A 373 -17.17 -32.68 15.67
CA MET A 373 -18.31 -31.79 15.45
C MET A 373 -19.65 -32.40 15.94
N ASP A 374 -19.82 -33.72 15.87
CA ASP A 374 -20.97 -34.45 16.46
C ASP A 374 -20.71 -34.73 17.95
N ALA A 375 -21.08 -33.79 18.82
CA ALA A 375 -20.79 -33.86 20.25
C ALA A 375 -21.78 -34.76 21.01
N ASP A 376 -22.98 -34.96 20.46
CA ASP A 376 -24.03 -35.77 21.07
C ASP A 376 -24.04 -37.26 20.62
N GLY A 377 -23.25 -37.58 19.59
CA GLY A 377 -23.00 -38.92 19.05
C GLY A 377 -24.18 -39.48 18.24
N ASN A 378 -25.05 -38.61 17.72
CA ASN A 378 -26.23 -39.00 16.96
C ASN A 378 -25.91 -39.31 15.47
N SER A 379 -24.66 -39.13 15.04
CA SER A 379 -24.15 -39.30 13.67
C SER A 379 -24.61 -38.25 12.66
N GLU A 380 -25.11 -37.11 13.13
CA GLU A 380 -25.55 -35.94 12.37
C GLU A 380 -25.02 -34.66 13.06
N LEU A 381 -24.76 -33.61 12.28
CA LEU A 381 -24.32 -32.31 12.80
C LEU A 381 -25.47 -31.35 12.93
N SER A 382 -25.82 -30.95 14.16
CA SER A 382 -26.84 -29.92 14.34
C SER A 382 -26.33 -28.53 13.98
N GLU A 383 -27.25 -27.66 13.57
CA GLU A 383 -26.98 -26.24 13.30
C GLU A 383 -26.28 -25.53 14.48
N ALA A 384 -26.63 -25.91 15.71
CA ALA A 384 -26.04 -25.35 16.92
C ALA A 384 -24.60 -25.83 17.16
N GLU A 385 -24.30 -27.10 16.90
CA GLU A 385 -22.94 -27.65 17.04
C GLU A 385 -22.00 -27.13 15.95
N LEU A 386 -22.52 -26.94 14.73
CA LEU A 386 -21.79 -26.28 13.64
C LEU A 386 -21.45 -24.83 14.00
N ASN A 387 -22.43 -24.07 14.51
CA ASN A 387 -22.22 -22.68 14.93
C ASN A 387 -21.26 -22.55 16.14
N ASP A 388 -21.42 -23.37 17.19
CA ASP A 388 -20.56 -23.33 18.39
C ASP A 388 -19.10 -23.65 18.06
N GLN A 389 -18.83 -24.46 17.04
CA GLN A 389 -17.48 -24.83 16.65
C GLN A 389 -16.81 -23.90 15.63
N LEU A 390 -17.58 -23.25 14.76
CA LEU A 390 -17.05 -22.16 13.93
C LEU A 390 -16.62 -20.98 14.81
N LEU A 391 -17.39 -20.68 15.85
CA LEU A 391 -17.03 -19.69 16.88
C LEU A 391 -15.78 -20.06 17.68
N SER A 392 -15.40 -21.35 17.75
CA SER A 392 -14.20 -21.80 18.46
C SER A 392 -12.98 -21.98 17.58
N THR A 393 -13.12 -22.01 16.25
CA THR A 393 -11.99 -22.19 15.32
C THR A 393 -11.54 -20.93 14.61
N GLU A 394 -12.22 -19.82 14.84
CA GLU A 394 -11.69 -18.48 14.56
C GLU A 394 -10.44 -18.17 15.39
N ASP A 395 -10.15 -18.97 16.42
CA ASP A 395 -8.98 -18.89 17.31
C ASP A 395 -7.88 -19.92 17.00
N GLU A 396 -8.20 -20.97 16.23
CA GLU A 396 -7.29 -22.10 15.98
C GLU A 396 -6.75 -22.14 14.53
N PHE A 397 -7.17 -21.18 13.68
CA PHE A 397 -6.66 -20.96 12.31
C PHE A 397 -5.83 -19.67 12.17
N GLY A 398 -5.14 -19.30 13.24
CA GLY A 398 -4.02 -18.36 13.21
C GLY A 398 -4.44 -16.89 13.17
N ASP A 399 -4.21 -16.20 14.27
CA ASP A 399 -3.96 -14.76 14.28
C ASP A 399 -2.59 -14.40 13.66
N GLU A 400 -2.11 -15.20 12.70
CA GLU A 400 -0.80 -15.00 12.05
C GLU A 400 -0.76 -13.69 11.23
N ASP A 401 -1.90 -13.04 11.00
CA ASP A 401 -1.98 -11.70 10.41
C ASP A 401 -2.23 -10.68 11.51
N GLY A 402 -1.17 -10.08 12.05
CA GLY A 402 -1.22 -8.98 13.01
C GLY A 402 -2.28 -7.91 12.72
N ASP A 403 -2.79 -7.27 13.76
CA ASP A 403 -3.83 -6.26 13.65
C ASP A 403 -3.37 -4.85 14.07
N GLY A 404 -3.96 -3.83 13.44
CA GLY A 404 -3.77 -2.43 13.82
C GLY A 404 -4.94 -1.90 14.64
N GLY A 405 -4.66 -1.19 15.75
CA GLY A 405 -5.72 -0.61 16.58
C GLY A 405 -6.63 0.38 15.84
N ALA A 406 -6.06 1.26 15.01
CA ALA A 406 -6.79 2.24 14.21
C ALA A 406 -7.04 1.77 12.78
N ILE A 407 -6.00 1.27 12.12
CA ILE A 407 -6.04 0.91 10.70
C ILE A 407 -5.32 -0.42 10.51
N THR A 408 -5.97 -1.35 9.82
CA THR A 408 -5.27 -2.50 9.24
C THR A 408 -5.16 -2.36 7.73
N ILE A 409 -4.03 -2.75 7.17
CA ILE A 409 -3.72 -2.68 5.75
C ILE A 409 -3.13 -4.02 5.35
N HIS A 410 -3.77 -4.71 4.41
CA HIS A 410 -3.34 -6.03 3.97
C HIS A 410 -3.10 -6.04 2.46
N ASN A 411 -2.07 -6.79 2.07
CA ASN A 411 -1.72 -7.29 0.74
C ASN A 411 -1.96 -6.35 -0.46
N GLU A 412 -0.88 -5.93 -1.12
CA GLU A 412 -0.90 -5.15 -2.37
C GLU A 412 -1.73 -3.84 -2.29
N SER A 413 -1.98 -3.37 -1.06
CA SER A 413 -2.62 -2.09 -0.82
C SER A 413 -1.65 -0.95 -1.11
N GLU A 414 -2.09 0.04 -1.87
CA GLU A 414 -1.32 1.25 -2.17
C GLU A 414 -2.09 2.49 -1.73
N GLY A 415 -1.56 3.22 -0.75
CA GLY A 415 -2.31 4.32 -0.16
C GLY A 415 -1.47 5.40 0.51
N THR A 416 -2.13 6.54 0.72
CA THR A 416 -1.54 7.68 1.42
C THR A 416 -2.36 8.04 2.66
N ILE A 417 -1.66 8.21 3.78
CA ILE A 417 -2.21 8.79 5.02
C ILE A 417 -1.53 10.14 5.22
N ALA A 418 -2.29 11.23 5.27
CA ALA A 418 -1.72 12.58 5.33
C ALA A 418 -2.41 13.47 6.36
N ASN A 419 -1.64 14.20 7.16
CA ASN A 419 -2.20 15.21 8.08
C ASN A 419 -3.29 14.61 9.00
N CYS A 420 -3.00 13.44 9.58
CA CYS A 420 -3.87 12.74 10.53
C CYS A 420 -3.24 12.69 11.93
N ASP A 421 -4.07 12.62 12.96
CA ASP A 421 -3.63 12.31 14.32
C ASP A 421 -4.05 10.87 14.68
N PHE A 422 -3.19 10.10 15.32
CA PHE A 422 -3.45 8.78 15.87
C PHE A 422 -3.25 8.82 17.38
N LEU A 423 -4.33 8.81 18.16
CA LEU A 423 -4.29 9.03 19.60
C LEU A 423 -4.87 7.84 20.38
N ASN A 424 -4.07 7.24 21.26
CA ASN A 424 -4.48 6.16 22.17
C ASN A 424 -5.16 4.96 21.47
N ASN A 425 -4.79 4.70 20.22
CA ASN A 425 -5.23 3.49 19.53
C ASN A 425 -4.39 2.31 20.01
N HIS A 426 -5.00 1.14 20.06
CA HIS A 426 -4.33 -0.03 20.62
C HIS A 426 -4.90 -1.34 20.13
N THR A 427 -4.17 -2.43 20.37
CA THR A 427 -4.71 -3.77 20.23
C THR A 427 -5.22 -4.32 21.56
N PRO A 428 -6.22 -5.23 21.55
CA PRO A 428 -6.73 -5.90 22.74
C PRO A 428 -5.64 -6.61 23.54
N ILE A 429 -5.86 -6.73 24.86
CA ILE A 429 -5.03 -7.58 25.73
C ILE A 429 -5.50 -9.03 25.57
N ALA A 430 -4.89 -9.80 24.66
CA ALA A 430 -4.72 -11.27 24.65
C ALA A 430 -4.86 -11.93 23.27
N GLY A 431 -3.83 -12.71 22.89
CA GLY A 431 -3.89 -13.84 21.95
C GLY A 431 -2.76 -13.77 20.94
N ASP A 432 -1.91 -14.83 20.92
CA ASP A 432 -0.76 -15.25 20.07
C ASP A 432 -0.36 -14.46 18.79
N GLY A 433 -0.67 -13.17 18.72
CA GLY A 433 -0.89 -12.43 17.49
C GLY A 433 0.00 -11.21 17.37
N ASP A 434 0.56 -11.09 16.18
CA ASP A 434 1.71 -10.26 15.87
C ASP A 434 1.25 -8.79 15.66
N ASP A 435 0.79 -8.11 16.71
CA ASP A 435 -0.08 -6.91 16.65
C ASP A 435 0.64 -5.55 16.64
N GLY A 436 0.06 -4.53 15.97
CA GLY A 436 0.56 -3.15 15.88
C GLY A 436 -0.35 -2.09 16.55
N GLY A 437 0.23 -1.12 17.27
CA GLY A 437 -0.54 -0.21 18.13
C GLY A 437 -1.61 0.65 17.42
N ALA A 438 -1.23 1.43 16.41
CA ALA A 438 -2.19 2.23 15.63
C ALA A 438 -2.41 1.67 14.22
N ILE A 439 -1.34 1.36 13.50
CA ILE A 439 -1.40 0.92 12.11
C ILE A 439 -0.66 -0.41 12.00
N ASN A 440 -1.32 -1.42 11.43
CA ASN A 440 -0.64 -2.60 10.93
C ASN A 440 -0.67 -2.66 9.40
N ILE A 441 0.42 -3.10 8.80
CA ILE A 441 0.61 -3.23 7.35
C ILE A 441 1.17 -4.61 7.05
N THR A 442 0.52 -5.38 6.19
CA THR A 442 0.98 -6.72 5.78
C THR A 442 1.03 -6.89 4.26
N GLY A 443 1.62 -8.02 3.82
CA GLY A 443 1.74 -8.40 2.41
C GLY A 443 2.70 -7.51 1.62
N ARG A 444 2.47 -7.30 0.32
CA ARG A 444 3.32 -6.45 -0.54
C ARG A 444 2.76 -5.04 -0.70
N SER A 445 2.47 -4.38 0.42
CA SER A 445 1.77 -3.09 0.43
C SER A 445 2.73 -1.91 0.28
N THR A 446 2.29 -0.81 -0.35
CA THR A 446 3.07 0.44 -0.47
C THR A 446 2.32 1.59 0.20
N ILE A 447 2.78 1.99 1.38
CA ILE A 447 2.08 2.98 2.20
C ILE A 447 2.96 4.20 2.44
N THR A 448 2.41 5.37 2.13
CA THR A 448 3.04 6.66 2.39
C THR A 448 2.29 7.39 3.50
N ILE A 449 3.00 7.78 4.55
CA ILE A 449 2.49 8.50 5.71
C ILE A 449 3.18 9.86 5.78
N ASN A 450 2.41 10.95 5.70
CA ASN A 450 2.93 12.31 5.64
C ASN A 450 2.31 13.19 6.72
N ASP A 451 3.13 13.99 7.41
CA ASP A 451 2.65 15.06 8.29
C ASP A 451 1.67 14.57 9.38
N CYS A 452 1.85 13.33 9.85
CA CYS A 452 0.97 12.71 10.84
C CYS A 452 1.52 12.79 12.26
N PHE A 453 0.62 12.80 13.24
CA PHE A 453 0.96 12.88 14.66
C PHE A 453 0.46 11.63 15.38
N PHE A 454 1.36 10.85 15.96
CA PHE A 454 1.07 9.65 16.74
C PHE A 454 1.37 9.94 18.21
N ASN A 455 0.41 9.67 19.09
CA ASN A 455 0.62 9.87 20.52
C ASN A 455 -0.12 8.86 21.39
N GLY A 456 0.62 8.19 22.27
CA GLY A 456 0.05 7.29 23.28
C GLY A 456 -0.61 6.04 22.72
N ASN A 457 -0.35 5.68 21.45
CA ASN A 457 -0.79 4.39 20.91
C ASN A 457 0.08 3.27 21.52
N TYR A 458 -0.49 2.07 21.65
CA TYR A 458 0.22 0.95 22.24
C TYR A 458 -0.20 -0.40 21.67
N ALA A 459 0.74 -1.33 21.54
CA ALA A 459 0.46 -2.72 21.21
C ALA A 459 0.25 -3.53 22.51
N CYS A 460 -0.84 -4.30 22.57
CA CYS A 460 -1.33 -5.09 23.70
C CYS A 460 -1.65 -4.30 24.99
N SER A 461 -0.67 -3.68 25.67
CA SER A 461 -0.85 -3.11 27.02
C SER A 461 -0.19 -1.74 27.23
N PRO A 462 -0.84 -0.80 27.96
CA PRO A 462 -0.26 0.51 28.27
C PRO A 462 0.55 0.53 29.59
N THR A 463 0.59 -0.58 30.34
CA THR A 463 1.17 -0.62 31.71
C THR A 463 1.98 -1.86 32.07
N SER A 464 2.04 -2.86 31.16
CA SER A 464 2.94 -4.03 31.20
C SER A 464 3.27 -4.59 32.61
N VAL A 465 2.47 -5.58 33.01
CA VAL A 465 2.83 -6.53 34.07
C VAL A 465 2.52 -7.97 33.66
N ALA A 466 2.59 -8.28 32.37
CA ALA A 466 2.80 -9.65 31.94
C ALA A 466 4.32 -9.81 31.79
N GLU A 467 5.00 -10.06 32.91
CA GLU A 467 6.16 -10.95 32.80
C GLU A 467 5.62 -12.19 32.09
N SER A 468 6.27 -12.55 30.98
CA SER A 468 6.19 -13.86 30.35
C SER A 468 5.50 -14.85 31.27
N ASP A 469 4.24 -15.17 30.97
CA ASP A 469 3.76 -16.50 31.28
C ASP A 469 4.88 -17.46 30.86
N GLU A 470 5.18 -18.48 31.65
CA GLU A 470 6.23 -19.46 31.39
C GLU A 470 6.05 -20.20 30.03
N THR A 471 5.06 -19.80 29.21
CA THR A 471 4.78 -20.17 27.82
C THR A 471 5.47 -19.32 26.75
N GLY A 472 5.79 -18.04 26.97
CA GLY A 472 6.50 -17.19 26.00
C GLY A 472 5.62 -16.49 24.95
N ASP A 473 4.40 -16.07 25.32
CA ASP A 473 3.36 -15.56 24.42
C ASP A 473 3.20 -14.02 24.49
N ALA A 474 4.29 -13.24 24.54
CA ALA A 474 4.19 -11.78 24.40
C ALA A 474 4.32 -11.43 22.92
N ASP A 475 3.36 -10.66 22.38
CA ASP A 475 3.03 -10.64 20.95
C ASP A 475 2.82 -9.21 20.37
N GLY A 476 2.85 -8.19 21.23
CA GLY A 476 2.57 -6.81 20.86
C GLY A 476 3.82 -6.04 20.44
N ASP A 477 3.95 -5.76 19.14
CA ASP A 477 5.06 -4.99 18.57
C ASP A 477 4.63 -3.66 17.95
N GLY A 478 5.56 -2.77 17.62
CA GLY A 478 5.24 -1.61 16.81
C GLY A 478 4.23 -0.69 17.50
N GLY A 479 4.63 -0.06 18.61
CA GLY A 479 3.73 0.69 19.49
C GLY A 479 2.92 1.81 18.80
N HIS A 480 3.37 2.26 17.62
CA HIS A 480 2.54 3.03 16.70
C HIS A 480 2.28 2.31 15.38
N ILE A 481 3.33 1.81 14.73
CA ILE A 481 3.24 1.20 13.40
C ILE A 481 3.97 -0.14 13.41
N LYS A 482 3.28 -1.17 12.93
CA LYS A 482 3.88 -2.45 12.57
C LYS A 482 3.76 -2.67 11.06
N ALA A 483 4.83 -3.15 10.45
CA ALA A 483 4.89 -3.45 9.01
C ALA A 483 5.51 -4.84 8.79
N GLN A 484 4.67 -5.80 8.43
CA GLN A 484 4.98 -7.20 8.18
C GLN A 484 4.92 -7.53 6.69
N GLY A 485 5.41 -8.73 6.34
CA GLY A 485 5.46 -9.26 4.98
C GLY A 485 5.06 -10.73 4.94
N ASN A 486 4.98 -11.30 3.74
CA ASN A 486 4.67 -12.71 3.55
C ASN A 486 5.95 -13.55 3.63
N ASN A 487 5.96 -14.57 4.49
CA ASN A 487 6.90 -15.69 4.42
C ASN A 487 6.59 -16.55 3.18
N LEU A 488 7.12 -16.20 2.00
CA LEU A 488 7.08 -17.13 0.87
C LEU A 488 8.28 -18.09 0.97
N ALA A 489 7.98 -19.36 1.24
CA ALA A 489 8.94 -20.45 1.15
C ALA A 489 9.43 -20.61 -0.31
N GLY A 490 10.45 -19.86 -0.75
CA GLY A 490 10.80 -19.84 -2.17
C GLY A 490 12.20 -19.37 -2.60
N GLY A 491 12.96 -18.62 -1.80
CA GLY A 491 14.35 -18.27 -2.13
C GLY A 491 14.54 -17.40 -3.39
N PHE A 492 13.55 -16.57 -3.74
CA PHE A 492 13.72 -15.50 -4.74
C PHE A 492 13.56 -14.15 -4.02
N ILE A 493 14.49 -13.22 -4.24
CA ILE A 493 14.42 -11.84 -3.74
C ILE A 493 13.23 -11.14 -4.38
N GLU A 494 12.09 -11.07 -3.68
CA GLU A 494 10.92 -10.29 -4.10
C GLU A 494 10.84 -8.96 -3.34
N VAL A 495 10.19 -7.96 -3.96
CA VAL A 495 9.99 -6.65 -3.34
C VAL A 495 8.91 -6.79 -2.25
N GLY A 496 9.28 -6.55 -1.00
CA GLY A 496 8.39 -6.58 0.17
C GLY A 496 7.60 -5.28 0.37
N THR A 497 6.99 -5.12 1.54
CA THR A 497 6.28 -3.90 1.94
C THR A 497 7.17 -2.66 1.75
N THR A 498 6.61 -1.57 1.22
CA THR A 498 7.28 -0.27 1.18
C THR A 498 6.59 0.68 2.16
N LEU A 499 7.31 1.09 3.19
CA LEU A 499 6.85 2.06 4.19
C LEU A 499 7.62 3.37 4.02
N ILE A 500 6.91 4.44 3.66
CA ILE A 500 7.47 5.78 3.53
C ILE A 500 6.82 6.67 4.59
N VAL A 501 7.61 7.25 5.49
CA VAL A 501 7.14 8.10 6.59
C VAL A 501 7.87 9.43 6.56
N ASN A 502 7.15 10.52 6.30
CA ASN A 502 7.73 11.85 6.19
C ASN A 502 7.09 12.82 7.18
N ARG A 503 7.93 13.61 7.87
CA ARG A 503 7.48 14.73 8.73
C ARG A 503 6.45 14.31 9.79
N CYS A 504 6.58 13.08 10.29
CA CYS A 504 5.68 12.55 11.31
C CYS A 504 6.28 12.72 12.70
N VAL A 505 5.42 12.77 13.71
CA VAL A 505 5.80 12.90 15.11
C VAL A 505 5.24 11.71 15.88
N PHE A 506 6.11 10.99 16.59
CA PHE A 506 5.83 9.75 17.32
C PHE A 506 6.13 9.94 18.80
N LEU A 507 5.08 10.14 19.60
CA LEU A 507 5.20 10.42 21.02
C LEU A 507 4.61 9.29 21.86
N ASN A 508 5.35 8.88 22.89
CA ASN A 508 4.82 8.00 23.94
C ASN A 508 4.20 6.70 23.39
N GLY A 509 4.76 6.14 22.32
CA GLY A 509 4.42 4.80 21.85
C GLY A 509 4.88 3.75 22.84
N ASN A 510 4.09 2.68 22.99
CA ASN A 510 4.43 1.57 23.86
C ASN A 510 4.23 0.23 23.16
N ALA A 511 5.25 -0.63 23.13
CA ALA A 511 5.12 -2.02 22.73
C ALA A 511 5.35 -2.94 23.94
N GLU A 512 4.74 -4.13 23.91
CA GLU A 512 4.95 -5.14 24.94
C GLU A 512 6.20 -5.97 24.67
N ASP A 513 6.52 -6.23 23.41
CA ASP A 513 7.73 -6.95 22.99
C ASP A 513 8.67 -5.97 22.28
N ASP A 514 8.58 -5.83 20.95
CA ASP A 514 9.54 -5.07 20.16
C ASP A 514 8.97 -3.75 19.56
N GLY A 515 9.85 -2.81 19.18
CA GLY A 515 9.45 -1.75 18.25
C GLY A 515 8.57 -0.66 18.86
N GLY A 516 8.95 -0.04 19.98
CA GLY A 516 8.09 0.90 20.73
C GLY A 516 7.48 2.08 19.92
N ALA A 517 8.07 2.45 18.77
CA ALA A 517 7.40 3.32 17.78
C ALA A 517 7.09 2.59 16.46
N ILE A 518 8.12 2.11 15.75
CA ILE A 518 7.96 1.46 14.45
C ILE A 518 8.72 0.14 14.43
N GLN A 519 8.02 -0.94 14.10
CA GLN A 519 8.61 -2.23 13.81
C GLN A 519 8.35 -2.59 12.34
N ALA A 520 9.37 -3.11 11.66
CA ALA A 520 9.27 -3.44 10.24
C ALA A 520 10.05 -4.74 9.94
N THR A 521 9.33 -5.85 9.79
CA THR A 521 9.87 -7.23 9.82
C THR A 521 9.72 -7.99 8.50
N ALA A 522 9.17 -7.38 7.45
CA ALA A 522 8.96 -8.06 6.18
C ALA A 522 10.27 -8.39 5.43
N ASP A 523 10.34 -9.58 4.83
CA ASP A 523 11.34 -9.93 3.82
C ASP A 523 11.30 -8.91 2.68
N GLY A 524 12.47 -8.41 2.27
CA GLY A 524 12.59 -7.48 1.16
C GLY A 524 11.92 -6.11 1.40
N ILE A 525 11.61 -5.75 2.66
CA ILE A 525 11.00 -4.46 3.01
C ILE A 525 11.87 -3.29 2.58
N VAL A 526 11.21 -2.18 2.24
CA VAL A 526 11.86 -0.90 1.98
C VAL A 526 11.28 0.15 2.94
N VAL A 527 12.12 0.64 3.84
CA VAL A 527 11.73 1.65 4.83
C VAL A 527 12.44 2.97 4.54
N ARG A 528 11.65 4.04 4.36
CA ARG A 528 12.15 5.40 4.19
C ARG A 528 11.51 6.31 5.22
N ILE A 529 12.30 6.81 6.16
CA ILE A 529 11.84 7.73 7.21
C ILE A 529 12.59 9.04 7.06
N ASP A 530 11.90 10.14 6.81
CA ASP A 530 12.51 11.46 6.68
C ASP A 530 11.85 12.50 7.57
N SER A 531 12.68 13.30 8.24
CA SER A 531 12.26 14.48 9.01
C SER A 531 11.24 14.15 10.11
N CYS A 532 11.36 12.96 10.73
CA CYS A 532 10.45 12.51 11.78
C CYS A 532 11.00 12.79 13.19
N TRP A 533 10.10 12.95 14.16
CA TRP A 533 10.44 13.17 15.57
C TRP A 533 9.95 11.99 16.43
N PHE A 534 10.84 11.38 17.19
CA PHE A 534 10.55 10.26 18.08
C PHE A 534 10.88 10.64 19.52
N GLU A 535 9.88 10.66 20.38
CA GLU A 535 10.08 11.03 21.78
C GLU A 535 9.25 10.22 22.78
N GLY A 536 9.90 9.76 23.85
CA GLY A 536 9.25 9.06 24.94
C GLY A 536 8.70 7.68 24.56
N ASN A 537 9.12 7.10 23.44
CA ASN A 537 8.70 5.76 23.03
C ASN A 537 9.42 4.69 23.87
N THR A 538 8.70 3.61 24.16
CA THR A 538 9.11 2.55 25.09
C THR A 538 8.71 1.17 24.58
N SER A 539 9.54 0.18 24.84
CA SER A 539 9.26 -1.26 24.70
C SER A 539 9.89 -2.00 25.88
N TRP A 540 9.61 -3.30 25.99
CA TRP A 540 10.26 -4.17 26.97
C TRP A 540 11.38 -5.00 26.38
N ASP A 541 11.34 -5.30 25.08
CA ASP A 541 12.42 -5.99 24.37
C ASP A 541 13.02 -5.06 23.28
N ASN A 542 13.49 -5.60 22.15
CA ASN A 542 14.33 -4.92 21.19
C ASN A 542 13.63 -3.78 20.43
N GLY A 543 14.43 -2.79 20.05
CA GLY A 543 14.01 -1.71 19.18
C GLY A 543 12.96 -0.80 19.81
N ASN A 544 13.18 -0.30 21.03
CA ASN A 544 12.21 0.55 21.74
C ASN A 544 11.79 1.83 21.00
N VAL A 545 12.48 2.17 19.91
CA VAL A 545 11.98 3.12 18.92
C VAL A 545 11.82 2.47 17.55
N LEU A 546 12.90 1.92 16.98
CA LEU A 546 12.90 1.35 15.64
C LEU A 546 13.45 -0.07 15.67
N GLN A 547 12.75 -1.00 15.02
CA GLN A 547 13.26 -2.35 14.83
C GLN A 547 13.09 -2.79 13.38
N PHE A 548 14.20 -3.11 12.73
CA PHE A 548 14.29 -3.64 11.38
C PHE A 548 15.09 -4.96 11.43
N PRO A 549 14.47 -6.07 11.87
CA PRO A 549 15.16 -7.28 12.25
C PRO A 549 15.14 -8.34 11.15
N ASP A 550 15.07 -7.99 9.87
CA ASP A 550 15.10 -8.99 8.79
C ASP A 550 16.47 -8.99 8.08
N GLU A 551 16.99 -10.17 7.69
CA GLU A 551 18.31 -10.27 7.04
C GLU A 551 18.27 -9.97 5.53
N ASP A 552 17.09 -10.11 4.93
CA ASP A 552 16.81 -9.98 3.50
C ASP A 552 16.17 -8.62 3.19
N GLN A 553 16.30 -7.65 4.10
CA GLN A 553 15.82 -6.28 3.92
C GLN A 553 16.48 -5.59 2.74
N ASN A 554 15.65 -5.05 1.85
CA ASN A 554 16.15 -4.46 0.61
C ASN A 554 16.75 -3.06 0.80
N GLU A 555 16.26 -2.22 1.73
CA GLU A 555 16.91 -0.95 2.13
C GLU A 555 16.16 -0.28 3.30
N ALA A 556 16.86 0.15 4.35
CA ALA A 556 16.31 1.06 5.36
C ALA A 556 17.09 2.39 5.37
N THR A 557 16.41 3.52 5.15
CA THR A 557 17.03 4.85 5.18
C THR A 557 16.25 5.78 6.11
N VAL A 558 16.95 6.29 7.13
CA VAL A 558 16.44 7.22 8.13
C VAL A 558 17.21 8.53 8.00
N THR A 559 16.53 9.62 7.65
CA THR A 559 17.16 10.92 7.34
C THR A 559 16.54 12.07 8.12
N ASN A 560 17.36 13.01 8.56
CA ASN A 560 16.90 14.24 9.25
C ASN A 560 15.99 13.99 10.47
N CYS A 561 16.05 12.80 11.09
CA CYS A 561 15.17 12.44 12.19
C CYS A 561 15.75 12.86 13.55
N VAL A 562 14.86 13.14 14.50
CA VAL A 562 15.21 13.46 15.89
C VAL A 562 14.68 12.36 16.81
N PHE A 563 15.55 11.85 17.68
CA PHE A 563 15.27 10.84 18.69
C PHE A 563 15.63 11.42 20.05
N THR A 564 14.64 11.68 20.89
CA THR A 564 14.88 12.30 22.20
C THR A 564 14.09 11.64 23.32
N ASN A 565 14.72 11.48 24.48
CA ASN A 565 14.07 10.98 25.69
C ASN A 565 13.33 9.63 25.51
N ASN A 566 13.74 8.79 24.55
CA ASN A 566 13.20 7.43 24.43
C ASN A 566 13.87 6.53 25.46
N VAL A 567 13.11 5.56 26.00
CA VAL A 567 13.53 4.73 27.14
C VAL A 567 13.15 3.28 26.89
N THR A 568 14.09 2.36 27.09
CA THR A 568 13.77 0.92 27.16
C THR A 568 13.41 0.55 28.59
N ASN A 569 12.36 -0.25 28.77
CA ASN A 569 12.01 -0.79 30.08
C ASN A 569 12.92 -1.98 30.37
N SER A 570 13.77 -1.88 31.40
CA SER A 570 14.67 -2.99 31.74
C SER A 570 13.93 -4.22 32.26
N ASP A 571 14.21 -5.36 31.64
CA ASP A 571 13.73 -6.69 32.00
C ASP A 571 14.88 -7.72 32.19
N ASN A 572 16.13 -7.28 32.00
CA ASN A 572 17.38 -8.08 31.94
C ASN A 572 17.56 -8.92 30.66
N SER A 573 16.86 -8.58 29.57
CA SER A 573 17.12 -9.02 28.21
C SER A 573 18.08 -8.04 27.50
N PRO A 574 18.76 -8.46 26.41
CA PRO A 574 19.63 -7.59 25.63
C PRO A 574 18.83 -6.60 24.73
N ASP A 575 18.32 -5.51 25.30
CA ASP A 575 17.46 -4.58 24.56
C ASP A 575 18.22 -3.46 23.83
N ARG A 576 17.68 -2.99 22.70
CA ARG A 576 18.30 -2.01 21.77
C ARG A 576 17.33 -0.89 21.43
N MET A 577 17.83 0.30 21.05
CA MET A 577 16.94 1.39 20.65
C MET A 577 16.52 1.34 19.20
N CYS A 578 17.53 1.19 18.36
CA CYS A 578 17.39 1.02 16.93
C CYS A 578 18.12 -0.29 16.59
N GLU A 579 17.36 -1.37 16.48
CA GLU A 579 17.87 -2.60 15.90
C GLU A 579 17.72 -2.54 14.39
N VAL A 580 18.82 -2.80 13.70
CA VAL A 580 18.86 -2.81 12.24
C VAL A 580 19.72 -3.97 11.76
N ARG A 581 19.61 -4.31 10.48
CA ARG A 581 20.50 -5.25 9.82
C ARG A 581 21.18 -4.61 8.62
N ARG A 582 21.46 -5.41 7.59
CA ARG A 582 22.26 -5.03 6.41
C ARG A 582 21.66 -3.81 5.69
N ASN A 583 22.51 -3.08 4.96
CA ASN A 583 22.11 -1.95 4.10
C ASN A 583 21.24 -0.83 4.74
N THR A 584 21.41 -0.58 6.04
CA THR A 584 20.70 0.50 6.76
C THR A 584 21.51 1.78 6.82
N LYS A 585 20.87 2.94 6.55
CA LYS A 585 21.50 4.27 6.58
C LYS A 585 20.79 5.18 7.58
N PHE A 586 21.54 5.73 8.53
CA PHE A 586 21.14 6.89 9.33
C PHE A 586 21.94 8.09 8.86
N VAL A 587 21.27 9.12 8.36
CA VAL A 587 21.94 10.30 7.79
C VAL A 587 21.36 11.58 8.34
N ASN A 588 22.22 12.44 8.89
CA ASN A 588 21.82 13.70 9.50
C ASN A 588 20.79 13.51 10.63
N CYS A 589 20.89 12.45 11.44
CA CYS A 589 19.95 12.23 12.55
C CYS A 589 20.50 12.78 13.87
N THR A 590 19.62 13.15 14.79
CA THR A 590 19.95 13.68 16.11
C THR A 590 19.40 12.77 17.20
N PHE A 591 20.27 12.24 18.08
CA PHE A 591 19.94 11.35 19.19
C PHE A 591 20.35 12.01 20.51
N VAL A 592 19.39 12.42 21.33
CA VAL A 592 19.70 13.14 22.58
C VAL A 592 18.90 12.65 23.78
N GLY A 593 19.59 12.42 24.90
CA GLY A 593 18.93 12.13 26.17
C GLY A 593 18.16 10.80 26.19
N ASN A 594 18.41 9.91 25.22
CA ASN A 594 17.81 8.59 25.20
C ASN A 594 18.49 7.71 26.26
N ILE A 595 17.72 6.77 26.81
CA ILE A 595 18.17 5.83 27.84
C ILE A 595 17.97 4.42 27.30
N GLN A 596 19.08 3.70 27.14
CA GLN A 596 19.14 2.28 26.82
C GLN A 596 19.78 1.58 28.00
N GLU A 597 19.01 0.73 28.67
CA GLU A 597 19.46 0.12 29.92
C GLU A 597 20.34 -1.12 29.69
N ASP A 598 20.21 -1.79 28.54
CA ASP A 598 20.82 -3.10 28.34
C ASP A 598 21.87 -3.18 27.21
N GLN A 599 21.68 -2.53 26.04
CA GLN A 599 22.69 -2.51 24.96
C GLN A 599 22.97 -1.10 24.37
N ASP A 600 23.37 -1.07 23.10
CA ASP A 600 23.72 0.12 22.31
C ASP A 600 22.48 0.89 21.81
N LEU A 601 22.67 2.15 21.40
CA LEU A 601 21.59 2.93 20.78
C LEU A 601 21.26 2.43 19.37
N ILE A 602 22.27 2.32 18.51
CA ILE A 602 22.08 1.72 17.18
C ILE A 602 22.86 0.43 17.16
N TYR A 603 22.17 -0.68 16.91
CA TYR A 603 22.78 -2.00 16.88
C TYR A 603 22.55 -2.66 15.53
N ASN A 604 23.64 -3.02 14.87
CA ASN A 604 23.58 -3.89 13.70
C ASN A 604 23.60 -5.37 14.15
N ASN A 605 22.47 -6.07 13.97
CA ASN A 605 22.30 -7.46 14.38
C ASN A 605 22.54 -8.50 13.26
N ALA A 606 23.10 -8.10 12.12
CA ALA A 606 23.29 -8.98 10.97
C ALA A 606 24.12 -10.23 11.31
N ASN A 607 23.67 -11.38 10.80
CA ASN A 607 24.38 -12.66 10.89
C ASN A 607 25.65 -12.68 10.01
N ASP A 608 26.61 -13.54 10.34
CA ASP A 608 27.84 -13.74 9.56
C ASP A 608 27.70 -14.78 8.42
N ALA A 609 26.48 -15.21 8.13
CA ALA A 609 26.14 -16.16 7.06
C ALA A 609 25.57 -15.44 5.83
N ASP A 610 25.96 -15.92 4.65
CA ASP A 610 25.38 -15.62 3.33
C ASP A 610 23.85 -15.85 3.40
N GLY A 611 23.10 -14.74 3.44
CA GLY A 611 21.66 -14.73 3.70
C GLY A 611 20.83 -15.01 2.46
N ASP A 612 21.33 -14.65 1.27
CA ASP A 612 20.60 -14.82 0.01
C ASP A 612 20.93 -16.15 -0.71
N ASP A 613 21.85 -16.94 -0.15
CA ASP A 613 22.26 -18.28 -0.60
C ASP A 613 22.73 -18.26 -2.07
N ASP A 614 23.23 -17.11 -2.57
CA ASP A 614 23.75 -16.98 -3.94
C ASP A 614 25.11 -17.69 -4.11
N GLY A 615 25.72 -18.07 -2.98
CA GLY A 615 26.96 -18.83 -2.91
C GLY A 615 28.21 -17.96 -3.01
N THR A 616 28.07 -16.65 -2.86
CA THR A 616 29.12 -15.64 -2.96
C THR A 616 28.99 -14.59 -1.84
N ASP A 617 29.91 -14.63 -0.88
CA ASP A 617 30.11 -13.53 0.09
C ASP A 617 30.76 -12.33 -0.66
N ASP A 618 29.94 -11.49 -1.29
CA ASP A 618 30.35 -10.26 -1.99
C ASP A 618 29.93 -8.94 -1.28
N GLU A 619 29.55 -9.04 0.00
CA GLU A 619 28.88 -8.05 0.87
C GLU A 619 29.78 -6.93 1.42
N LEU A 620 30.78 -6.46 0.66
CA LEU A 620 31.38 -5.15 0.93
C LEU A 620 30.37 -3.97 0.79
N ALA A 621 29.12 -4.25 0.39
CA ALA A 621 28.02 -3.30 0.26
C ALA A 621 27.10 -3.20 1.49
N ASP A 622 27.19 -4.09 2.49
CA ASP A 622 26.18 -4.25 3.55
C ASP A 622 26.58 -3.74 4.94
N THR A 623 27.34 -2.65 4.95
CA THR A 623 27.69 -1.93 6.18
C THR A 623 26.56 -0.98 6.57
N THR A 624 26.12 -0.98 7.82
CA THR A 624 25.22 0.07 8.32
C THR A 624 25.97 1.40 8.33
N GLN A 625 25.44 2.41 7.67
CA GLN A 625 26.08 3.72 7.52
C GLN A 625 25.43 4.72 8.48
N VAL A 626 26.24 5.34 9.31
CA VAL A 626 25.81 6.43 10.20
C VAL A 626 26.59 7.68 9.80
N VAL A 627 25.95 8.63 9.14
CA VAL A 627 26.62 9.75 8.50
C VAL A 627 26.07 11.07 9.02
N ASN A 628 26.94 11.97 9.45
CA ASN A 628 26.56 13.28 9.97
C ASN A 628 25.56 13.22 11.13
N CYS A 629 25.56 12.15 11.93
CA CYS A 629 24.62 12.02 13.05
C CYS A 629 25.19 12.62 14.33
N LEU A 630 24.31 13.18 15.15
CA LEU A 630 24.63 13.75 16.46
C LEU A 630 24.12 12.82 17.56
N PHE A 631 24.99 12.42 18.49
CA PHE A 631 24.67 11.62 19.67
C PHE A 631 25.10 12.39 20.92
N ALA A 632 24.15 12.98 21.65
CA ALA A 632 24.46 13.76 22.84
C ALA A 632 23.72 13.32 24.11
N ASN A 633 24.44 13.26 25.23
CA ASN A 633 23.88 13.02 26.57
C ASN A 633 22.99 11.78 26.69
N ASN A 634 23.25 10.74 25.90
CA ASN A 634 22.52 9.49 25.99
C ASN A 634 23.12 8.59 27.07
N VAL A 635 22.31 7.67 27.59
CA VAL A 635 22.72 6.62 28.51
C VAL A 635 22.61 5.28 27.80
N VAL A 636 23.66 4.46 27.84
CA VAL A 636 23.70 3.10 27.27
C VAL A 636 24.08 2.05 28.32
N GLY A 637 23.90 0.77 27.99
CA GLY A 637 24.19 -0.39 28.83
C GLY A 637 25.64 -0.41 29.37
N ASN A 638 25.84 -1.08 30.52
CA ASN A 638 27.17 -1.14 31.13
C ASN A 638 28.09 -2.12 30.39
N GLY A 639 29.07 -1.58 29.65
CA GLY A 639 30.01 -2.37 28.85
C GLY A 639 29.72 -2.32 27.35
N ASP A 640 28.73 -1.51 26.97
CA ASP A 640 28.25 -1.29 25.61
C ASP A 640 28.66 0.10 25.09
N ASP A 641 28.45 0.33 23.79
CA ASP A 641 28.83 1.55 23.08
C ASP A 641 27.57 2.34 22.65
N VAL A 642 27.75 3.52 22.05
CA VAL A 642 26.63 4.21 21.39
C VAL A 642 26.20 3.48 20.11
N LEU A 643 27.16 2.86 19.43
CA LEU A 643 26.95 2.13 18.18
C LEU A 643 27.49 0.71 18.35
N GLY A 644 26.65 -0.30 18.19
CA GLY A 644 27.01 -1.72 18.37
C GLY A 644 26.92 -2.54 17.09
N SER A 645 27.62 -3.67 17.06
CA SER A 645 27.47 -4.65 15.98
C SER A 645 27.69 -6.06 16.53
N ARG A 646 26.90 -7.02 16.04
CA ARG A 646 26.98 -8.41 16.48
C ARG A 646 28.33 -9.07 16.21
N ASN A 647 28.95 -8.72 15.09
CA ASN A 647 30.21 -9.30 14.66
C ASN A 647 31.12 -8.25 13.98
N ASN A 648 32.34 -8.65 13.62
CA ASN A 648 33.33 -7.76 13.01
C ASN A 648 33.27 -7.74 11.47
N ASN A 649 32.44 -8.58 10.86
CA ASN A 649 32.29 -8.65 9.40
C ASN A 649 31.25 -7.62 8.95
N PHE A 650 30.14 -7.52 9.68
CA PHE A 650 29.05 -6.57 9.46
C PHE A 650 29.09 -5.53 10.58
N THR A 651 29.71 -4.38 10.29
CA THR A 651 29.93 -3.31 11.28
C THR A 651 29.12 -2.06 10.95
N ILE A 652 28.98 -1.17 11.93
CA ILE A 652 28.48 0.20 11.70
C ILE A 652 29.66 1.12 11.33
N ALA A 653 29.61 1.71 10.13
CA ALA A 653 30.52 2.76 9.69
C ALA A 653 30.00 4.15 10.01
N ALA A 654 30.64 4.82 10.98
CA ALA A 654 30.31 6.19 11.34
C ALA A 654 31.20 7.19 10.57
N THR A 655 30.59 8.16 9.89
CA THR A 655 31.30 9.21 9.14
C THR A 655 30.83 10.58 9.59
N ASN A 656 31.76 11.40 10.08
CA ASN A 656 31.53 12.76 10.54
C ASN A 656 30.37 12.86 11.54
N CYS A 657 30.30 11.93 12.50
CA CYS A 657 29.31 11.99 13.57
C CYS A 657 29.84 12.78 14.77
N LEU A 658 28.95 13.37 15.57
CA LEU A 658 29.30 14.02 16.83
C LEU A 658 28.85 13.13 18.00
N PHE A 659 29.79 12.75 18.87
CA PHE A 659 29.52 12.07 20.12
C PHE A 659 29.87 12.98 21.29
N PHE A 660 28.89 13.36 22.11
CA PHE A 660 29.10 14.30 23.20
C PHE A 660 28.36 13.93 24.48
N GLY A 661 29.07 13.77 25.59
CA GLY A 661 28.43 13.61 26.91
C GLY A 661 27.66 12.31 27.11
N ASN A 662 27.76 11.33 26.21
CA ASN A 662 27.16 10.01 26.39
C ASN A 662 27.82 9.24 27.54
N THR A 663 27.03 8.52 28.32
CA THR A 663 27.49 7.79 29.51
C THR A 663 26.97 6.36 29.52
N LEU A 664 27.70 5.46 30.16
CA LEU A 664 27.16 4.18 30.62
C LEU A 664 26.22 4.43 31.82
N GLN A 665 25.35 3.49 32.15
CA GLN A 665 24.46 3.58 33.32
C GLN A 665 25.20 3.88 34.64
N ASN A 666 26.43 3.38 34.80
CA ASN A 666 27.24 3.63 35.99
C ASN A 666 27.82 5.07 36.07
N GLY A 667 27.56 5.91 35.05
CA GLY A 667 28.02 7.28 34.93
C GLY A 667 29.42 7.46 34.34
N ASP A 668 30.10 6.37 33.97
CA ASP A 668 31.34 6.43 33.20
C ASP A 668 31.03 6.90 31.76
N PRO A 669 31.96 7.57 31.05
CA PRO A 669 31.75 7.90 29.65
C PRO A 669 31.50 6.63 28.82
N ALA A 670 30.49 6.65 27.94
CA ALA A 670 30.27 5.59 26.96
C ALA A 670 31.42 5.59 25.95
N ASP A 671 31.95 4.41 25.61
CA ASP A 671 33.19 4.30 24.85
C ASP A 671 32.98 4.39 23.34
N ASN A 672 33.02 5.60 22.81
CA ASN A 672 32.99 5.82 21.35
C ASN A 672 34.40 5.78 20.73
N THR A 673 35.40 5.20 21.40
CA THR A 673 36.81 5.31 21.01
C THR A 673 37.49 3.98 20.68
N GLN A 674 36.79 2.86 20.89
CA GLN A 674 37.30 1.52 20.57
C GLN A 674 37.13 1.10 19.11
N ARG A 675 36.47 1.91 18.26
CA ARG A 675 36.27 1.64 16.81
C ARG A 675 36.96 2.63 15.86
N PRO A 676 38.24 3.03 16.07
CA PRO A 676 38.89 4.08 15.29
C PRO A 676 39.16 3.71 13.82
N ASP A 677 39.17 2.42 13.48
CA ASP A 677 39.36 1.96 12.10
C ASP A 677 38.07 2.07 11.26
N VAL A 678 36.92 2.29 11.93
CA VAL A 678 35.57 2.29 11.34
C VAL A 678 34.89 3.67 11.47
N GLU A 679 35.39 4.52 12.38
CA GLU A 679 34.98 5.91 12.52
C GLU A 679 35.89 6.85 11.71
N THR A 680 35.32 7.61 10.78
CA THR A 680 36.06 8.58 9.95
C THR A 680 35.54 9.99 10.20
N GLY A 681 36.41 10.89 10.66
CA GLY A 681 36.10 12.33 10.75
C GLY A 681 35.16 12.72 11.90
N SER A 682 34.78 11.77 12.77
CA SER A 682 33.89 12.00 13.91
C SER A 682 34.50 12.93 14.98
N ILE A 683 33.63 13.67 15.65
CA ILE A 683 33.92 14.62 16.71
C ILE A 683 33.53 13.98 18.05
N LEU A 684 34.43 13.98 19.03
CA LEU A 684 34.22 13.31 20.33
C LEU A 684 33.97 14.28 21.49
N SER A 685 33.96 15.59 21.21
CA SER A 685 33.69 16.61 22.21
C SER A 685 33.18 17.90 21.56
N ASP A 686 32.06 18.42 22.04
CA ASP A 686 31.57 19.74 21.65
C ASP A 686 30.84 20.44 22.81
N SER A 687 31.46 21.47 23.39
CA SER A 687 30.87 22.21 24.51
C SER A 687 29.81 23.25 24.13
N LEU A 688 29.46 23.36 22.85
CA LEU A 688 28.66 24.46 22.30
C LEU A 688 27.30 24.01 21.75
N LEU A 689 26.86 22.76 21.99
CA LEU A 689 25.48 22.35 21.75
C LEU A 689 24.53 23.11 22.70
N ASP A 690 23.43 23.64 22.16
CA ASP A 690 22.45 24.40 22.93
C ASP A 690 21.33 23.52 23.54
N ALA A 691 20.31 24.17 24.11
CA ALA A 691 19.22 23.48 24.80
C ALA A 691 18.15 22.90 23.87
N ASP A 692 18.08 23.37 22.62
CA ASP A 692 17.10 22.92 21.62
C ASP A 692 17.69 21.82 20.72
N LEU A 693 18.83 21.25 21.12
CA LEU A 693 19.52 20.15 20.44
C LEU A 693 20.17 20.57 19.11
N VAL A 694 20.50 21.85 18.98
CA VAL A 694 21.07 22.46 17.79
C VAL A 694 22.53 22.89 18.04
N PRO A 695 23.45 22.69 17.08
CA PRO A 695 24.79 23.27 17.13
C PRO A 695 24.78 24.78 17.36
N GLY A 696 25.29 25.22 18.51
CA GLY A 696 25.43 26.64 18.81
C GLY A 696 26.63 27.27 18.09
N ALA A 697 26.62 28.61 17.97
CA ALA A 697 27.65 29.34 17.23
C ALA A 697 29.08 28.96 17.62
N GLY A 698 29.85 28.47 16.65
CA GLY A 698 31.24 28.03 16.81
C GLY A 698 31.41 26.56 17.20
N SER A 699 30.31 25.80 17.29
CA SER A 699 30.32 24.34 17.36
C SER A 699 31.06 23.74 16.16
N GLU A 700 31.76 22.63 16.38
CA GLU A 700 32.47 21.92 15.32
C GLU A 700 31.51 21.09 14.45
N ALA A 701 30.25 20.92 14.89
CA ALA A 701 29.19 20.31 14.09
C ALA A 701 28.68 21.22 12.96
N ILE A 702 28.87 22.54 13.08
CA ILE A 702 28.52 23.49 12.02
C ILE A 702 29.53 23.37 10.87
N ASP A 703 29.04 23.16 9.65
CA ASP A 703 29.82 22.84 8.45
C ASP A 703 30.74 21.62 8.65
N GLY A 704 30.45 20.77 9.64
CA GLY A 704 31.28 19.63 10.04
C GLY A 704 30.98 18.34 9.28
N GLY A 705 29.82 18.27 8.62
CA GLY A 705 29.34 17.10 7.91
C GLY A 705 29.88 16.96 6.47
N VAL A 706 29.62 15.80 5.88
CA VAL A 706 29.87 15.49 4.47
C VAL A 706 28.60 15.60 3.64
N ASP A 707 28.71 15.56 2.32
CA ASP A 707 27.57 15.47 1.41
C ASP A 707 26.93 14.08 1.51
N PRO A 708 25.65 13.92 1.93
CA PRO A 708 24.92 12.65 1.94
C PRO A 708 24.98 11.87 0.62
N ALA A 709 25.19 12.54 -0.51
CA ALA A 709 25.34 11.89 -1.80
C ALA A 709 26.50 10.88 -1.84
N THR A 710 27.47 10.99 -0.92
CA THR A 710 28.56 10.00 -0.78
C THR A 710 28.08 8.61 -0.38
N VAL A 711 26.88 8.51 0.21
CA VAL A 711 26.23 7.24 0.60
C VAL A 711 24.94 6.98 -0.20
N GLY A 712 24.80 7.64 -1.35
CA GLY A 712 23.63 7.46 -2.23
C GLY A 712 22.35 8.12 -1.74
N VAL A 713 22.42 8.98 -0.72
CA VAL A 713 21.27 9.70 -0.17
C VAL A 713 21.28 11.14 -0.69
N THR A 714 20.17 11.61 -1.26
CA THR A 714 20.04 13.00 -1.72
C THR A 714 19.03 13.74 -0.84
N LEU A 715 19.50 14.76 -0.11
CA LEU A 715 18.66 15.61 0.74
C LEU A 715 18.80 17.05 0.30
N THR A 716 17.67 17.76 0.20
CA THR A 716 17.67 19.19 -0.14
C THR A 716 17.29 20.08 1.03
N ASN A 717 16.66 19.50 2.06
CA ASN A 717 16.19 20.22 3.24
C ASN A 717 16.57 19.49 4.53
N ASP A 718 16.59 20.22 5.63
CA ASP A 718 16.71 19.72 7.00
C ASP A 718 15.32 19.41 7.61
N TYR A 719 15.29 19.03 8.89
CA TYR A 719 14.04 18.75 9.62
C TYR A 719 13.01 19.90 9.58
N ASN A 720 13.47 21.15 9.64
CA ASN A 720 12.58 22.32 9.62
C ASN A 720 12.13 22.71 8.20
N GLY A 721 12.62 22.00 7.17
CA GLY A 721 12.40 22.35 5.77
C GLY A 721 13.33 23.47 5.27
N ASP A 722 14.36 23.84 6.03
CA ASP A 722 15.38 24.79 5.60
C ASP A 722 16.37 24.12 4.63
N ALA A 723 16.94 24.91 3.71
CA ALA A 723 17.84 24.40 2.67
C ALA A 723 19.11 23.79 3.27
N ARG A 724 19.52 22.63 2.72
CA ARG A 724 20.70 21.88 3.14
C ARG A 724 21.67 21.67 1.94
N PRO A 725 22.97 21.99 2.08
CA PRO A 725 23.58 22.72 3.19
C PRO A 725 23.20 24.20 3.18
N LYS A 726 23.14 24.82 4.36
CA LYS A 726 22.95 26.28 4.50
C LYS A 726 24.28 27.04 4.45
N GLY A 727 25.34 26.42 4.97
CA GLY A 727 26.69 26.95 5.06
C GLY A 727 27.64 26.50 3.94
N ALA A 728 28.91 26.29 4.32
CA ALA A 728 29.95 25.77 3.44
C ALA A 728 29.88 24.24 3.25
N ALA A 729 29.29 23.53 4.20
CA ALA A 729 29.04 22.09 4.17
C ALA A 729 27.74 21.77 4.93
N ASN A 730 27.37 20.49 5.00
CA ASN A 730 26.22 20.09 5.82
C ASN A 730 26.59 20.15 7.29
N ASP A 731 25.63 20.50 8.12
CA ASP A 731 25.75 20.41 9.57
C ASP A 731 25.51 18.97 10.04
N ILE A 732 26.20 18.61 11.14
CA ILE A 732 26.00 17.33 11.81
C ILE A 732 24.70 17.41 12.65
N GLY A 733 23.78 16.48 12.41
CA GLY A 733 22.46 16.38 13.03
C GLY A 733 21.32 16.79 12.09
N ALA A 734 20.10 16.73 12.62
CA ALA A 734 18.85 16.93 11.88
C ALA A 734 18.60 18.35 11.38
N PHE A 735 19.32 19.33 11.93
CA PHE A 735 19.09 20.76 11.70
C PHE A 735 20.28 21.42 11.01
N GLU A 736 19.99 22.37 10.12
CA GLU A 736 20.98 23.28 9.54
C GLU A 736 20.92 24.66 10.21
N VAL A 737 22.09 25.24 10.50
CA VAL A 737 22.27 26.55 11.13
C VAL A 737 23.05 27.53 10.24
N GLU A 738 22.99 28.82 10.59
CA GLU A 738 23.64 29.91 9.82
C GLU A 738 25.06 30.26 10.26
#